data_AF-A0A072P5I2-F1
#
_entry.id   AF-A0A072P5I2-F1
#
_cell.length_a   1.000
_cell.length_b   1.000
_cell.length_c   1.000
_cell.angle_alpha   90.00
_cell.angle_beta   90.00
_cell.angle_gamma   90.00
#
_symmetry.space_group_name_H-M   'P 1'
#
loop_
_entity.id
_entity.type
_entity.pdbx_description
1 polymer ?
#
loop_
_entity_poly.entity_id
_entity_poly.type
_entity_poly.pdbx_seq_one_letter_code
_entity_poly.pdbx_strand_id
1 'polypeptide(L)'
;MEERSATNDIDMGLSDDDHTPQIYAEPPARLAARFYRKSTARRKSSANSSRRSSLSSIHSHSSALSSHGGPHSSHIAQHLRRASIIESRKARLADRAAHAEQVRLRAATAKASQRNAYSEEKSLAAQAAREKLLADIAARCEEEVRRAKKIAGETKEKKAAELARLKEEMAEKFAEAARRKSLYQQGLRRPRSGSLAAVEERKAAPVTLKRSNRTYAAKVIQRAWRLHQRRKVLADFARLQLNLASAKELSFEDLTRLVATERTTTAATALLRHLGVLEVVQEETESVRIFLSSYVILAHPVPSLSHAGNDPQEQQLIEKAKVLVEYFESYLRKTSARPHLATLASITEPLGFYFNDFCSTFDAWKSKDLNVLVDVMVSSFVNLDLILQATKNDRAGHVADDYLDAVRQEQIKLLARLKRLAGSEEALSRVRLAVRKARKQYASENRRKELKQVPRATGPTTEATNSAQPAPITPPATPRSDVREQSPKTSSITDSLGQIMTVLPSNREIAHEIQINGTFEVQQRPWTDARKDLMDSLQTSMRNSMQDGSGLATTRWTHAMAVLIREKLINLVSPRHPLYDRIDGFLDPTLITQQCRNGMFSYDSFFETIARIIAQICSPGRDEAVAAFSSSRGDTIERLFDLINIIDLMTLDHINFQFRLASQSVAERGHEHEIVSFERELQDEVHSLERTKHWWETATSNLSPANLNGNSIYARGLVDLVFRNAHLEYQDFPETLQLDYIRMLKLRARVFQTIATSSILLTTKIRLRRNRESLWTKDAERLMALDFLTTGGERVVSLVSSSHIMPDSTKEGVSNFVSRVLPPAVAAARQADLAEHERQDAIHSQSIYDPSGLDATRSQSEDIFTEQIASFLLKSLREHVFARLSATGTTERVRMTTGAAEFLARIGMPEFLEEVNRMVTLLEKIRTVDLKAHGRWYDQIADGVGA
;
A
#
# COMPACT_ATOMS: atom_id res chain seq x y z
N MET A 1 -44.63 18.09 46.32
CA MET A 1 -45.22 17.06 47.18
C MET A 1 -45.44 15.85 46.30
N GLU A 2 -44.50 14.90 46.39
CA GLU A 2 -44.67 13.67 47.21
C GLU A 2 -45.56 12.68 46.45
N GLU A 3 -45.25 11.40 46.28
CA GLU A 3 -44.15 10.57 46.73
C GLU A 3 -44.22 9.26 45.92
N ARG A 4 -43.33 8.34 46.27
CA ARG A 4 -42.87 7.15 45.55
C ARG A 4 -43.80 5.92 45.64
N SER A 5 -43.37 4.92 44.86
CA SER A 5 -43.47 3.46 45.06
C SER A 5 -44.79 2.81 44.60
N ALA A 6 -44.82 1.60 44.03
CA ALA A 6 -43.85 0.51 44.02
C ALA A 6 -43.98 -0.34 42.74
N THR A 7 -42.92 -1.12 42.54
CA THR A 7 -42.68 -2.26 41.66
C THR A 7 -43.86 -3.20 41.42
N ASN A 8 -43.96 -3.74 40.20
CA ASN A 8 -44.07 -5.19 40.01
C ASN A 8 -43.54 -5.57 38.63
N ASP A 9 -42.55 -6.47 38.65
CA ASP A 9 -42.22 -7.39 37.58
C ASP A 9 -43.48 -8.06 37.04
N ILE A 10 -43.53 -8.29 35.73
CA ILE A 10 -44.09 -9.51 35.12
C ILE A 10 -43.43 -9.68 33.74
N ASP A 11 -42.62 -10.74 33.69
CA ASP A 11 -42.36 -11.63 32.56
C ASP A 11 -43.48 -11.62 31.50
N MET A 12 -43.15 -11.33 30.25
CA MET A 12 -44.08 -11.56 29.13
C MET A 12 -43.38 -12.36 28.03
N GLY A 13 -43.49 -13.66 28.22
CA GLY A 13 -43.51 -14.64 27.15
C GLY A 13 -44.62 -14.38 26.13
N LEU A 14 -44.45 -15.03 24.98
CA LEU A 14 -45.33 -15.02 23.81
C LEU A 14 -46.74 -15.54 24.12
N SER A 15 -47.75 -14.91 23.51
CA SER A 15 -48.99 -15.56 23.10
C SER A 15 -49.57 -14.88 21.84
N ASP A 16 -49.92 -15.73 20.89
CA ASP A 16 -50.51 -15.50 19.56
C ASP A 16 -51.95 -14.95 19.58
N ASP A 17 -52.36 -14.35 18.45
CA ASP A 17 -53.60 -14.63 17.67
C ASP A 17 -53.75 -13.56 16.57
N ASP A 18 -54.13 -13.79 15.31
CA ASP A 18 -54.50 -15.00 14.56
C ASP A 18 -54.51 -14.68 13.03
N HIS A 19 -54.62 -15.75 12.22
CA HIS A 19 -54.87 -15.89 10.77
C HIS A 19 -53.73 -16.44 9.88
N THR A 20 -53.45 -17.75 10.10
CA THR A 20 -53.38 -18.92 9.15
C THR A 20 -53.09 -18.73 7.64
N PRO A 21 -52.50 -19.72 6.90
CA PRO A 21 -52.47 -21.17 7.19
C PRO A 21 -51.14 -21.94 6.96
N GLN A 22 -50.80 -22.79 7.94
CA GLN A 22 -50.61 -24.24 7.80
C GLN A 22 -49.62 -24.81 6.75
N ILE A 23 -48.33 -24.94 7.11
CA ILE A 23 -47.45 -26.02 6.62
C ILE A 23 -46.57 -26.49 7.79
N TYR A 24 -46.60 -27.79 8.07
CA TYR A 24 -45.92 -28.45 9.19
C TYR A 24 -44.40 -28.23 9.20
N ALA A 25 -43.87 -27.78 10.34
CA ALA A 25 -42.43 -27.69 10.60
C ALA A 25 -41.86 -29.05 11.05
N GLU A 26 -40.78 -29.49 10.41
CA GLU A 26 -39.97 -30.62 10.85
C GLU A 26 -39.31 -30.34 12.21
N PRO A 27 -39.24 -31.33 13.13
CA PRO A 27 -38.54 -31.17 14.39
C PRO A 27 -37.00 -31.22 14.22
N PRO A 28 -36.24 -30.63 15.17
CA PRO A 28 -34.78 -30.49 15.10
C PRO A 28 -34.03 -31.81 14.83
N ALA A 29 -32.99 -31.71 14.00
CA ALA A 29 -32.22 -32.81 13.39
C ALA A 29 -31.65 -33.91 14.32
N ARG A 30 -31.73 -33.74 15.65
CA ARG A 30 -31.30 -34.77 16.63
C ARG A 30 -32.39 -35.80 16.96
N LEU A 31 -33.66 -35.52 16.66
CA LEU A 31 -34.77 -36.48 16.82
C LEU A 31 -35.04 -37.28 15.53
N ALA A 32 -34.78 -36.71 14.35
CA ALA A 32 -34.95 -37.39 13.06
C ALA A 32 -34.03 -38.64 12.90
N ALA A 33 -32.84 -38.63 13.52
CA ALA A 33 -31.90 -39.75 13.44
C ALA A 33 -32.33 -41.00 14.22
N ARG A 34 -33.36 -40.92 15.08
CA ARG A 34 -33.89 -42.08 15.83
C ARG A 34 -35.09 -42.76 15.15
N PHE A 35 -35.76 -42.09 14.21
CA PHE A 35 -36.98 -42.60 13.57
C PHE A 35 -36.79 -43.16 12.14
N TYR A 36 -35.67 -42.88 11.47
CA TYR A 36 -35.35 -43.50 10.17
C TYR A 36 -34.55 -44.80 10.32
N ARG A 37 -35.22 -45.90 10.69
CA ARG A 37 -34.74 -47.26 10.38
C ARG A 37 -35.27 -47.69 9.01
N LYS A 38 -34.38 -47.84 8.02
CA LYS A 38 -34.71 -48.56 6.77
C LYS A 38 -34.86 -50.06 7.05
N SER A 39 -36.09 -50.57 6.98
CA SER A 39 -36.40 -51.94 6.55
C SER A 39 -36.11 -52.05 5.05
N THR A 40 -35.40 -53.03 4.50
CA THR A 40 -35.75 -54.45 4.30
C THR A 40 -34.50 -55.14 3.72
N ALA A 41 -34.11 -56.36 4.11
CA ALA A 41 -34.53 -57.58 3.41
C ALA A 41 -34.28 -58.85 4.26
N ARG A 42 -35.37 -59.32 4.88
CA ARG A 42 -35.96 -60.68 4.80
C ARG A 42 -35.05 -61.93 4.59
N ARG A 43 -35.08 -62.79 5.63
CA ARG A 43 -34.96 -64.29 5.66
C ARG A 43 -33.55 -64.87 5.38
N LYS A 44 -32.99 -65.78 6.19
CA LYS A 44 -33.58 -66.97 6.83
C LYS A 44 -33.01 -67.26 8.23
N SER A 45 -33.88 -67.86 9.03
CA SER A 45 -33.70 -68.43 10.36
C SER A 45 -33.18 -69.88 10.34
N SER A 46 -32.38 -70.23 11.35
CA SER A 46 -32.42 -71.51 12.08
C SER A 46 -31.56 -71.29 13.33
N ALA A 47 -32.13 -71.28 14.54
CA ALA A 47 -32.22 -72.45 15.41
C ALA A 47 -30.81 -73.05 15.66
N ASN A 48 -30.31 -73.19 16.88
CA ASN A 48 -31.01 -73.77 18.03
C ASN A 48 -30.13 -73.61 19.28
N SER A 49 -30.80 -73.52 20.43
CA SER A 49 -30.39 -74.06 21.75
C SER A 49 -29.06 -73.58 22.34
N SER A 50 -29.07 -72.69 23.33
CA SER A 50 -29.42 -72.94 24.75
C SER A 50 -28.42 -73.81 25.51
N ARG A 51 -28.06 -73.29 26.70
CA ARG A 51 -27.44 -73.99 27.84
C ARG A 51 -25.98 -74.37 27.56
N ARG A 52 -25.00 -73.90 28.33
CA ARG A 52 -24.81 -74.28 29.74
C ARG A 52 -23.62 -73.49 30.32
N SER A 53 -23.79 -73.04 31.58
CA SER A 53 -22.80 -73.00 32.69
C SER A 53 -21.46 -72.27 32.46
N SER A 54 -21.05 -71.28 33.26
CA SER A 54 -20.75 -71.33 34.71
C SER A 54 -19.76 -72.45 35.11
N LEU A 55 -18.99 -72.20 36.18
CA LEU A 55 -17.90 -73.00 36.81
C LEU A 55 -16.51 -72.56 36.33
N SER A 56 -15.72 -71.80 37.11
CA SER A 56 -15.13 -72.08 38.43
C SER A 56 -14.18 -73.28 38.43
N SER A 57 -12.96 -73.05 38.97
CA SER A 57 -12.04 -74.05 39.56
C SER A 57 -11.28 -74.91 38.53
N ILE A 58 -9.95 -75.06 38.54
CA ILE A 58 -9.06 -75.79 39.48
C ILE A 58 -7.65 -75.63 38.82
N HIS A 59 -6.64 -75.00 39.43
CA HIS A 59 -5.64 -75.57 40.35
C HIS A 59 -5.11 -76.97 39.98
N SER A 60 -3.87 -77.26 40.35
CA SER A 60 -3.20 -78.59 40.29
C SER A 60 -3.04 -79.26 38.92
N HIS A 61 -1.80 -79.28 38.43
CA HIS A 61 -1.18 -80.54 37.96
C HIS A 61 0.30 -80.55 38.35
N SER A 62 0.54 -81.03 39.57
CA SER A 62 1.75 -81.76 39.93
C SER A 62 1.40 -83.25 40.03
N SER A 63 2.27 -84.09 39.48
CA SER A 63 2.48 -85.53 39.70
C SER A 63 1.30 -86.51 39.51
N ALA A 64 1.46 -87.46 38.60
CA ALA A 64 1.77 -88.86 38.96
C ALA A 64 2.00 -89.73 37.72
N LEU A 65 2.96 -90.64 37.87
CA LEU A 65 3.32 -91.72 36.98
C LEU A 65 2.13 -92.62 36.62
N SER A 66 2.12 -93.14 35.40
CA SER A 66 1.97 -94.59 35.18
C SER A 66 2.30 -94.95 33.73
N SER A 67 3.40 -95.67 33.58
CA SER A 67 3.76 -96.45 32.40
C SER A 67 2.80 -97.62 32.21
N HIS A 68 2.15 -97.73 31.04
CA HIS A 68 1.80 -99.05 30.51
C HIS A 68 1.70 -99.05 28.98
N GLY A 69 2.42 -99.99 28.37
CA GLY A 69 2.45 -100.22 26.94
C GLY A 69 1.23 -100.99 26.44
N GLY A 70 0.82 -100.67 25.21
CA GLY A 70 -0.22 -101.34 24.42
C GLY A 70 -0.47 -100.58 23.11
N PRO A 71 -0.93 -101.26 22.04
CA PRO A 71 -0.26 -101.35 20.74
C PRO A 71 -0.36 -100.09 19.87
N HIS A 72 0.54 -99.98 18.88
CA HIS A 72 0.82 -98.83 17.99
C HIS A 72 -0.38 -98.13 17.30
N SER A 73 -1.60 -98.64 17.41
CA SER A 73 -2.83 -98.00 16.90
C SER A 73 -3.29 -96.79 17.76
N SER A 74 -3.01 -96.78 19.07
CA SER A 74 -3.39 -95.65 19.94
C SER A 74 -2.54 -94.39 19.68
N HIS A 75 -1.25 -94.58 19.36
CA HIS A 75 -0.32 -93.50 19.04
C HIS A 75 -0.67 -92.82 17.71
N ILE A 76 -1.03 -93.60 16.68
CA ILE A 76 -1.48 -93.07 15.39
C ILE A 76 -2.81 -92.30 15.58
N ALA A 77 -3.76 -92.85 16.33
CA ALA A 77 -5.01 -92.16 16.63
C ALA A 77 -4.78 -90.86 17.44
N GLN A 78 -3.84 -90.85 18.38
CA GLN A 78 -3.47 -89.66 19.13
C GLN A 78 -2.78 -88.61 18.26
N HIS A 79 -1.90 -89.02 17.33
CA HIS A 79 -1.29 -88.13 16.35
C HIS A 79 -2.32 -87.56 15.36
N LEU A 80 -3.28 -88.35 14.89
CA LEU A 80 -4.36 -87.89 14.01
C LEU A 80 -5.29 -86.92 14.74
N ARG A 81 -5.63 -87.17 16.02
CA ARG A 81 -6.38 -86.21 16.85
C ARG A 81 -5.58 -84.93 17.07
N ARG A 82 -4.30 -85.02 17.39
CA ARG A 82 -3.42 -83.86 17.55
C ARG A 82 -3.29 -83.07 16.24
N ALA A 83 -3.16 -83.76 15.10
CA ALA A 83 -3.13 -83.15 13.78
C ALA A 83 -4.44 -82.42 13.47
N SER A 84 -5.59 -83.04 13.73
CA SER A 84 -6.91 -82.41 13.54
C SER A 84 -7.11 -81.17 14.43
N ILE A 85 -6.59 -81.18 15.66
CA ILE A 85 -6.66 -80.02 16.57
C ILE A 85 -5.74 -78.90 16.05
N ILE A 86 -4.53 -79.23 15.60
CA ILE A 86 -3.60 -78.26 15.01
C ILE A 86 -4.19 -77.69 13.72
N GLU A 87 -4.81 -78.51 12.88
CA GLU A 87 -5.47 -78.10 11.65
C GLU A 87 -6.69 -77.20 11.93
N SER A 88 -7.53 -77.54 12.91
CA SER A 88 -8.63 -76.67 13.37
C SER A 88 -8.13 -75.34 13.93
N ARG A 89 -6.93 -75.31 14.53
CA ARG A 89 -6.31 -74.08 15.04
C ARG A 89 -5.71 -73.26 13.90
N LYS A 90 -5.07 -73.92 12.92
CA LYS A 90 -4.58 -73.28 11.69
C LYS A 90 -5.73 -72.65 10.91
N ALA A 91 -6.85 -73.34 10.75
CA ALA A 91 -8.05 -72.82 10.10
C ALA A 91 -8.58 -71.57 10.82
N ARG A 92 -8.72 -71.60 12.15
CA ARG A 92 -9.15 -70.43 12.92
C ARG A 92 -8.17 -69.25 12.85
N LEU A 93 -6.88 -69.52 12.75
CA LEU A 93 -5.87 -68.47 12.56
C LEU A 93 -5.92 -67.91 11.12
N ALA A 94 -6.15 -68.75 10.12
CA ALA A 94 -6.36 -68.33 8.75
C ALA A 94 -7.61 -67.46 8.60
N ASP A 95 -8.71 -67.81 9.28
CA ASP A 95 -9.94 -66.99 9.30
C ASP A 95 -9.70 -65.63 9.96
N ARG A 96 -8.93 -65.59 11.06
CA ARG A 96 -8.53 -64.33 11.70
C ARG A 96 -7.64 -63.48 10.79
N ALA A 97 -6.71 -64.10 10.07
CA ALA A 97 -5.86 -63.41 9.12
C ALA A 97 -6.66 -62.86 7.93
N ALA A 98 -7.59 -63.65 7.38
CA ALA A 98 -8.50 -63.22 6.32
C ALA A 98 -9.40 -62.06 6.76
N HIS A 99 -9.92 -62.11 7.99
CA HIS A 99 -10.68 -61.01 8.57
C HIS A 99 -9.81 -59.75 8.77
N ALA A 100 -8.56 -59.91 9.21
CA ALA A 100 -7.63 -58.78 9.34
C ALA A 100 -7.34 -58.12 7.99
N GLU A 101 -7.11 -58.88 6.92
CA GLU A 101 -6.97 -58.35 5.56
C GLU A 101 -8.26 -57.69 5.05
N GLN A 102 -9.43 -58.27 5.34
CA GLN A 102 -10.71 -57.67 4.96
C GLN A 102 -10.93 -56.32 5.67
N VAL A 103 -10.58 -56.22 6.95
CA VAL A 103 -10.61 -54.95 7.69
C VAL A 103 -9.59 -53.96 7.12
N ARG A 104 -8.39 -54.42 6.77
CA ARG A 104 -7.37 -53.58 6.14
C ARG A 104 -7.85 -53.02 4.80
N LEU A 105 -8.45 -53.85 3.95
CA LEU A 105 -9.02 -53.45 2.67
C LEU A 105 -10.20 -52.48 2.86
N ARG A 106 -11.10 -52.73 3.80
CA ARG A 106 -12.21 -51.82 4.13
C ARG A 106 -11.72 -50.47 4.69
N ALA A 107 -10.68 -50.48 5.53
CA ALA A 107 -10.07 -49.25 6.04
C ALA A 107 -9.34 -48.49 4.93
N ALA A 108 -8.66 -49.19 4.01
CA ALA A 108 -8.02 -48.60 2.86
C ALA A 108 -9.03 -47.96 1.90
N THR A 109 -10.15 -48.62 1.59
CA THR A 109 -11.20 -48.08 0.73
C THR A 109 -11.96 -46.92 1.38
N ALA A 110 -12.22 -46.98 2.69
CA ALA A 110 -12.82 -45.86 3.43
C ALA A 110 -11.88 -44.62 3.47
N LYS A 111 -10.58 -44.84 3.64
CA LYS A 111 -9.57 -43.77 3.64
C LYS A 111 -9.35 -43.17 2.24
N ALA A 112 -9.38 -44.00 1.19
CA ALA A 112 -9.25 -43.55 -0.20
C ALA A 112 -10.48 -42.74 -0.67
N SER A 113 -11.70 -43.21 -0.36
CA SER A 113 -12.94 -42.53 -0.77
C SER A 113 -13.12 -41.16 -0.12
N GLN A 114 -12.81 -41.01 1.18
CA GLN A 114 -12.92 -39.70 1.86
C GLN A 114 -11.93 -38.65 1.31
N ARG A 115 -10.73 -39.07 0.91
CA ARG A 115 -9.70 -38.14 0.40
C ARG A 115 -10.02 -37.64 -1.01
N ASN A 116 -10.54 -38.52 -1.87
CA ASN A 116 -10.91 -38.14 -3.24
C ASN A 116 -12.17 -37.26 -3.25
N ALA A 117 -13.21 -37.63 -2.49
CA ALA A 117 -14.45 -36.85 -2.42
C ALA A 117 -14.21 -35.42 -1.90
N TYR A 118 -13.39 -35.23 -0.86
CA TYR A 118 -13.11 -33.89 -0.32
C TYR A 118 -12.27 -33.02 -1.28
N SER A 119 -11.35 -33.63 -2.03
CA SER A 119 -10.55 -32.93 -3.05
C SER A 119 -11.41 -32.52 -4.24
N GLU A 120 -12.30 -33.40 -4.71
CA GLU A 120 -13.21 -33.15 -5.82
C GLU A 120 -14.30 -32.13 -5.44
N GLU A 121 -14.86 -32.21 -4.25
CA GLU A 121 -15.82 -31.22 -3.75
C GLU A 121 -15.18 -29.84 -3.61
N LYS A 122 -13.92 -29.78 -3.14
CA LYS A 122 -13.16 -28.53 -3.06
C LYS A 122 -12.80 -27.97 -4.43
N SER A 123 -12.45 -28.82 -5.41
CA SER A 123 -12.15 -28.36 -6.77
C SER A 123 -13.41 -27.85 -7.48
N LEU A 124 -14.55 -28.52 -7.32
CA LEU A 124 -15.85 -28.07 -7.83
C LEU A 124 -16.32 -26.77 -7.16
N ALA A 125 -16.16 -26.65 -5.84
CA ALA A 125 -16.47 -25.40 -5.14
C ALA A 125 -15.57 -24.23 -5.58
N ALA A 126 -14.29 -24.49 -5.84
CA ALA A 126 -13.36 -23.49 -6.37
C ALA A 126 -13.70 -23.09 -7.82
N GLN A 127 -14.13 -24.05 -8.65
CA GLN A 127 -14.62 -23.79 -10.01
C GLN A 127 -15.90 -22.93 -9.98
N ALA A 128 -16.89 -23.29 -9.16
CA ALA A 128 -18.11 -22.53 -9.01
C ALA A 128 -17.86 -21.09 -8.50
N ALA A 129 -16.89 -20.91 -7.57
CA ALA A 129 -16.50 -19.58 -7.12
C ALA A 129 -15.83 -18.76 -8.23
N ARG A 130 -14.97 -19.38 -9.05
CA ARG A 130 -14.35 -18.74 -10.21
C ARG A 130 -15.39 -18.34 -11.25
N GLU A 131 -16.32 -19.23 -11.58
CA GLU A 131 -17.41 -18.95 -12.52
C GLU A 131 -18.31 -17.82 -12.03
N LYS A 132 -18.62 -17.78 -10.74
CA LYS A 132 -19.38 -16.67 -10.15
C LYS A 132 -18.64 -15.33 -10.29
N LEU A 133 -17.34 -15.31 -10.01
CA LEU A 133 -16.54 -14.09 -10.18
C LEU A 133 -16.44 -13.66 -11.65
N LEU A 134 -16.29 -14.61 -12.57
CA LEU A 134 -16.31 -14.31 -14.01
C LEU A 134 -17.67 -13.80 -14.47
N ALA A 135 -18.78 -14.34 -13.94
CA ALA A 135 -20.13 -13.87 -14.20
C ALA A 135 -20.36 -12.45 -13.65
N ASP A 136 -19.88 -12.16 -12.44
CA ASP A 136 -19.95 -10.81 -11.86
C ASP A 136 -19.13 -9.79 -12.67
N ILE A 137 -17.95 -10.19 -13.16
CA ILE A 137 -17.12 -9.36 -14.05
C ILE A 137 -17.84 -9.14 -15.38
N ALA A 138 -18.40 -10.20 -15.97
CA ALA A 138 -19.15 -10.11 -17.22
C ALA A 138 -20.38 -9.19 -17.09
N ALA A 139 -21.13 -9.29 -15.98
CA ALA A 139 -22.27 -8.43 -15.69
C ALA A 139 -21.86 -6.96 -15.54
N ARG A 140 -20.74 -6.67 -14.86
CA ARG A 140 -20.19 -5.31 -14.75
C ARG A 140 -19.76 -4.76 -16.12
N CYS A 141 -19.05 -5.56 -16.91
CA CYS A 141 -18.66 -5.19 -18.27
C CYS A 141 -19.90 -4.96 -19.15
N GLU A 142 -20.95 -5.77 -19.02
CA GLU A 142 -22.21 -5.59 -19.75
C GLU A 142 -22.90 -4.29 -19.35
N GLU A 143 -22.94 -3.95 -18.05
CA GLU A 143 -23.48 -2.67 -17.58
C GLU A 143 -22.69 -1.47 -18.10
N GLU A 144 -21.36 -1.53 -18.10
CA GLU A 144 -20.51 -0.49 -18.65
C GLU A 144 -20.72 -0.32 -20.16
N VAL A 145 -20.80 -1.42 -20.91
CA VAL A 145 -21.12 -1.39 -22.34
C VAL A 145 -22.53 -0.84 -22.57
N ARG A 146 -23.51 -1.18 -21.71
CA ARG A 146 -24.87 -0.64 -21.79
C ARG A 146 -24.89 0.86 -21.54
N ARG A 147 -24.12 1.35 -20.55
CA ARG A 147 -23.95 2.79 -20.28
C ARG A 147 -23.26 3.49 -21.46
N ALA A 148 -22.20 2.92 -22.01
CA ALA A 148 -21.50 3.46 -23.18
C ALA A 148 -22.42 3.52 -24.41
N LYS A 149 -23.23 2.48 -24.65
CA LYS A 149 -24.25 2.47 -25.72
C LYS A 149 -25.34 3.51 -25.50
N LYS A 150 -25.78 3.72 -24.25
CA LYS A 150 -26.74 4.77 -23.91
C LYS A 150 -26.18 6.16 -24.19
N ILE A 151 -24.93 6.43 -23.78
CA ILE A 151 -24.24 7.70 -24.06
C ILE A 151 -24.02 7.89 -25.57
N ALA A 152 -23.65 6.83 -26.30
CA ALA A 152 -23.53 6.87 -27.76
C ALA A 152 -24.89 7.15 -28.44
N GLY A 153 -25.98 6.62 -27.91
CA GLY A 153 -27.35 6.91 -28.34
C GLY A 153 -27.73 8.38 -28.11
N GLU A 154 -27.54 8.88 -26.89
CA GLU A 154 -27.84 10.27 -26.51
C GLU A 154 -27.00 11.27 -27.30
N THR A 155 -25.72 10.97 -27.56
CA THR A 155 -24.85 11.84 -28.39
C THR A 155 -25.26 11.84 -29.86
N LYS A 156 -25.73 10.70 -30.40
CA LYS A 156 -26.29 10.63 -31.76
C LYS A 156 -27.61 11.40 -31.85
N GLU A 157 -28.46 11.29 -30.84
CA GLU A 157 -29.75 12.00 -30.76
C GLU A 157 -29.54 13.52 -30.65
N LYS A 158 -28.62 13.97 -29.79
CA LYS A 158 -28.25 15.40 -29.68
C LYS A 158 -27.76 15.97 -31.02
N LYS A 159 -26.86 15.24 -31.71
CA LYS A 159 -26.39 15.64 -33.04
C LYS A 159 -27.54 15.68 -34.07
N ALA A 160 -28.48 14.73 -34.01
CA ALA A 160 -29.64 14.73 -34.89
C ALA A 160 -30.58 15.92 -34.59
N ALA A 161 -30.79 16.27 -33.32
CA ALA A 161 -31.59 17.40 -32.89
C ALA A 161 -30.96 18.74 -33.32
N GLU A 162 -29.64 18.90 -33.21
CA GLU A 162 -28.93 20.09 -33.71
C GLU A 162 -29.06 20.22 -35.23
N LEU A 163 -28.91 19.13 -35.99
CA LEU A 163 -29.12 19.15 -37.44
C LEU A 163 -30.58 19.47 -37.81
N ALA A 164 -31.56 19.00 -37.03
CA ALA A 164 -32.97 19.33 -37.24
C ALA A 164 -33.23 20.81 -36.98
N ARG A 165 -32.70 21.36 -35.88
CA ARG A 165 -32.79 22.78 -35.55
C ARG A 165 -32.14 23.65 -36.63
N LEU A 166 -30.95 23.29 -37.12
CA LEU A 166 -30.32 24.02 -38.23
C LEU A 166 -31.15 23.97 -39.51
N LYS A 167 -31.81 22.85 -39.81
CA LYS A 167 -32.74 22.76 -40.95
C LYS A 167 -33.96 23.64 -40.76
N GLU A 168 -34.50 23.73 -39.55
CA GLU A 168 -35.63 24.60 -39.22
C GLU A 168 -35.24 26.08 -39.33
N GLU A 169 -34.09 26.48 -38.79
CA GLU A 169 -33.56 27.85 -38.93
C GLU A 169 -33.30 28.21 -40.41
N MET A 170 -32.84 27.25 -41.22
CA MET A 170 -32.73 27.45 -42.67
C MET A 170 -34.10 27.59 -43.34
N ALA A 171 -35.08 26.76 -42.98
CA ALA A 171 -36.44 26.82 -43.48
C ALA A 171 -37.13 28.14 -43.11
N GLU A 172 -36.94 28.64 -41.89
CA GLU A 172 -37.44 29.94 -41.43
C GLU A 172 -36.81 31.08 -42.24
N LYS A 173 -35.49 31.04 -42.49
CA LYS A 173 -34.81 32.02 -43.35
C LYS A 173 -35.34 31.98 -44.78
N PHE A 174 -35.59 30.79 -45.34
CA PHE A 174 -36.23 30.67 -46.66
C PHE A 174 -37.66 31.19 -46.66
N ALA A 175 -38.44 30.92 -45.61
CA ALA A 175 -39.81 31.42 -45.47
C ALA A 175 -39.85 32.94 -45.29
N GLU A 176 -38.91 33.52 -44.55
CA GLU A 176 -38.77 34.96 -44.36
C GLU A 176 -38.26 35.64 -45.64
N ALA A 177 -37.34 35.02 -46.38
CA ALA A 177 -36.94 35.47 -47.72
C ALA A 177 -38.09 35.40 -48.73
N ALA A 178 -38.93 34.36 -48.67
CA ALA A 178 -40.15 34.25 -49.47
C ALA A 178 -41.17 35.33 -49.08
N ARG A 179 -41.34 35.61 -47.78
CA ARG A 179 -42.16 36.74 -47.29
C ARG A 179 -41.62 38.08 -47.80
N ARG A 180 -40.31 38.34 -47.72
CA ARG A 180 -39.68 39.53 -48.30
C ARG A 180 -39.91 39.60 -49.82
N LYS A 181 -39.72 38.50 -50.55
CA LYS A 181 -39.98 38.44 -52.00
C LYS A 181 -41.45 38.73 -52.34
N SER A 182 -42.39 38.21 -51.56
CA SER A 182 -43.82 38.48 -51.73
C SER A 182 -44.17 39.94 -51.45
N LEU A 183 -43.57 40.55 -50.43
CA LEU A 183 -43.72 41.98 -50.12
C LEU A 183 -43.12 42.86 -51.23
N TYR A 184 -41.96 42.47 -51.79
CA TYR A 184 -41.37 43.14 -52.94
C TYR A 184 -42.20 42.99 -54.22
N GLN A 185 -42.89 41.86 -54.41
CA GLN A 185 -43.80 41.64 -55.55
C GLN A 185 -45.14 42.39 -55.40
N GLN A 186 -45.63 42.57 -54.16
CA GLN A 186 -46.84 43.35 -53.87
C GLN A 186 -46.59 44.88 -53.88
N GLY A 187 -45.34 45.31 -53.73
CA GLY A 187 -44.94 46.71 -53.88
C GLY A 187 -44.90 47.15 -55.34
N LEU A 188 -46.05 47.50 -55.91
CA LEU A 188 -46.10 48.22 -57.18
C LEU A 188 -45.26 49.51 -57.08
N ARG A 189 -44.35 49.65 -58.05
CA ARG A 189 -43.54 50.81 -58.45
C ARG A 189 -43.93 52.13 -57.76
N ARG A 190 -42.97 52.75 -57.05
CA ARG A 190 -42.98 54.19 -56.79
C ARG A 190 -41.69 54.88 -57.27
N PRO A 191 -41.81 56.11 -57.80
CA PRO A 191 -40.76 56.79 -58.57
C PRO A 191 -39.71 57.42 -57.67
N ARG A 192 -38.52 57.60 -58.25
CA ARG A 192 -37.37 58.30 -57.66
C ARG A 192 -37.67 59.78 -57.46
N SER A 193 -37.30 60.34 -56.30
CA SER A 193 -37.10 61.78 -56.12
C SER A 193 -36.01 62.05 -55.07
N GLY A 194 -34.99 62.81 -55.47
CA GLY A 194 -34.71 64.12 -54.87
C GLY A 194 -33.96 64.18 -53.54
N SER A 195 -32.73 64.69 -53.64
CA SER A 195 -31.74 65.12 -52.64
C SER A 195 -32.14 66.15 -51.57
N LEU A 196 -31.46 66.03 -50.40
CA LEU A 196 -31.01 67.04 -49.41
C LEU A 196 -31.99 67.76 -48.47
N ALA A 197 -31.68 67.77 -47.15
CA ALA A 197 -31.48 69.00 -46.35
C ALA A 197 -31.12 68.74 -44.86
N ALA A 198 -30.27 69.64 -44.34
CA ALA A 198 -30.25 70.21 -42.98
C ALA A 198 -29.69 69.42 -41.79
N VAL A 199 -28.44 69.77 -41.48
CA VAL A 199 -27.86 69.87 -40.13
C VAL A 199 -28.77 70.74 -39.24
N GLU A 200 -29.16 70.25 -38.07
CA GLU A 200 -29.57 71.10 -36.95
C GLU A 200 -28.97 70.62 -35.63
N GLU A 201 -28.23 71.54 -35.01
CA GLU A 201 -27.58 71.43 -33.71
C GLU A 201 -28.63 71.39 -32.58
N ARG A 202 -28.45 70.48 -31.62
CA ARG A 202 -29.26 70.44 -30.40
C ARG A 202 -28.84 71.55 -29.43
N LYS A 203 -29.58 72.66 -29.44
CA LYS A 203 -29.64 73.61 -28.31
C LYS A 203 -30.62 73.12 -27.24
N ALA A 204 -30.18 73.15 -25.99
CA ALA A 204 -30.94 72.80 -24.81
C ALA A 204 -32.10 73.78 -24.55
N ALA A 205 -33.25 73.26 -24.11
CA ALA A 205 -34.40 74.04 -23.66
C ALA A 205 -34.53 74.00 -22.12
N PRO A 206 -35.04 75.08 -21.47
CA PRO A 206 -35.05 75.23 -20.02
C PRO A 206 -36.22 74.49 -19.34
N VAL A 207 -36.01 74.19 -18.05
CA VAL A 207 -36.88 73.47 -17.13
C VAL A 207 -38.19 74.24 -16.88
N THR A 208 -39.33 73.62 -17.18
CA THR A 208 -40.66 74.07 -16.73
C THR A 208 -41.15 73.18 -15.59
N LEU A 209 -41.36 73.78 -14.41
CA LEU A 209 -41.93 73.12 -13.24
C LEU A 209 -43.39 72.75 -13.50
N LYS A 210 -43.68 71.44 -13.64
CA LYS A 210 -45.04 70.93 -13.81
C LYS A 210 -45.80 70.93 -12.48
N ARG A 211 -46.91 71.68 -12.47
CA ARG A 211 -48.00 71.70 -11.47
C ARG A 211 -48.37 70.28 -11.01
N SER A 212 -48.36 70.04 -9.70
CA SER A 212 -48.53 68.72 -9.09
C SER A 212 -49.97 68.19 -9.15
N ASN A 213 -50.24 67.18 -9.98
CA ASN A 213 -51.47 66.39 -9.92
C ASN A 213 -51.53 65.57 -8.61
N ARG A 214 -52.70 65.45 -7.96
CA ARG A 214 -52.89 64.65 -6.71
C ARG A 214 -52.35 63.22 -6.84
N THR A 215 -52.51 62.60 -8.02
CA THR A 215 -52.00 61.26 -8.34
C THR A 215 -50.47 61.23 -8.50
N TYR A 216 -49.87 62.31 -8.98
CA TYR A 216 -48.41 62.45 -9.06
C TYR A 216 -47.81 62.68 -7.66
N ALA A 217 -48.44 63.55 -6.86
CA ALA A 217 -48.07 63.75 -5.46
C ALA A 217 -48.18 62.44 -4.65
N ALA A 218 -49.26 61.68 -4.81
CA ALA A 218 -49.41 60.36 -4.18
C ALA A 218 -48.31 59.38 -4.62
N LYS A 219 -47.94 59.34 -5.91
CA LYS A 219 -46.82 58.51 -6.41
C LYS A 219 -45.47 58.95 -5.85
N VAL A 220 -45.24 60.25 -5.71
CA VAL A 220 -44.00 60.80 -5.11
C VAL A 220 -43.93 60.47 -3.62
N ILE A 221 -45.03 60.64 -2.88
CA ILE A 221 -45.13 60.29 -1.46
C ILE A 221 -44.95 58.78 -1.26
N GLN A 222 -45.62 57.94 -2.06
CA GLN A 222 -45.44 56.48 -2.01
C GLN A 222 -44.01 56.07 -2.35
N ARG A 223 -43.37 56.70 -3.34
CA ARG A 223 -41.96 56.48 -3.67
C ARG A 223 -41.06 56.89 -2.50
N ALA A 224 -41.27 58.07 -1.94
CA ALA A 224 -40.49 58.59 -0.82
C ALA A 224 -40.66 57.71 0.44
N TRP A 225 -41.89 57.28 0.73
CA TRP A 225 -42.19 56.38 1.85
C TRP A 225 -41.54 55.00 1.66
N ARG A 226 -41.63 54.39 0.47
CA ARG A 226 -40.94 53.12 0.18
C ARG A 226 -39.42 53.25 0.27
N LEU A 227 -38.87 54.38 -0.18
CA LEU A 227 -37.45 54.69 -0.07
C LEU A 227 -37.01 54.84 1.39
N HIS A 228 -37.82 55.53 2.19
CA HIS A 228 -37.59 55.70 3.62
C HIS A 228 -37.68 54.38 4.37
N GLN A 229 -38.71 53.57 4.10
CA GLN A 229 -38.88 52.25 4.72
C GLN A 229 -37.72 51.31 4.39
N ARG A 230 -37.25 51.31 3.14
CA ARG A 230 -36.07 50.54 2.73
C ARG A 230 -34.80 51.02 3.43
N ARG A 231 -34.58 52.34 3.51
CA ARG A 231 -33.45 52.92 4.23
C ARG A 231 -33.48 52.54 5.70
N LYS A 232 -34.67 52.54 6.32
CA LYS A 232 -34.86 52.12 7.72
C LYS A 232 -34.42 50.68 7.92
N VAL A 233 -34.90 49.74 7.11
CA VAL A 233 -34.55 48.31 7.22
C VAL A 233 -33.07 48.04 6.98
N LEU A 234 -32.48 48.70 5.97
CA LEU A 234 -31.05 48.58 5.69
C LEU A 234 -30.19 49.18 6.82
N ALA A 235 -30.62 50.31 7.39
CA ALA A 235 -29.95 50.94 8.53
C ALA A 235 -30.08 50.08 9.79
N ASP A 236 -31.23 49.46 10.03
CA ASP A 236 -31.46 48.58 11.17
C ASP A 236 -30.58 47.31 11.10
N PHE A 237 -30.35 46.75 9.91
CA PHE A 237 -29.40 45.65 9.73
C PHE A 237 -27.93 46.13 9.79
N ALA A 238 -27.60 47.27 9.19
CA ALA A 238 -26.23 47.82 9.23
C ALA A 238 -25.78 48.16 10.67
N ARG A 239 -26.71 48.52 11.56
CA ARG A 239 -26.44 48.72 12.99
C ARG A 239 -25.98 47.46 13.72
N LEU A 240 -26.25 46.27 13.18
CA LEU A 240 -25.77 45.00 13.75
C LEU A 240 -24.29 44.74 13.46
N GLN A 241 -23.65 45.52 12.58
CA GLN A 241 -22.24 45.38 12.18
C GLN A 241 -21.85 43.94 11.77
N LEU A 242 -22.80 43.16 11.24
CA LEU A 242 -22.57 41.78 10.81
C LEU A 242 -22.05 41.76 9.36
N ASN A 243 -20.73 41.81 9.22
CA ASN A 243 -20.00 41.66 7.96
C ASN A 243 -19.09 40.43 8.07
N LEU A 244 -18.64 39.87 6.95
CA LEU A 244 -17.73 38.73 6.94
C LEU A 244 -16.40 39.02 7.67
N ALA A 245 -15.92 40.26 7.61
CA ALA A 245 -14.70 40.69 8.31
C ALA A 245 -14.89 40.71 9.84
N SER A 246 -15.98 41.35 10.33
CA SER A 246 -16.29 41.39 11.76
C SER A 246 -16.66 40.01 12.32
N ALA A 247 -17.28 39.15 11.51
CA ALA A 247 -17.59 37.77 11.88
C ALA A 247 -16.33 36.93 12.13
N LYS A 248 -15.24 37.16 11.39
CA LYS A 248 -13.95 36.46 11.58
C LYS A 248 -13.19 36.92 12.83
N GLU A 249 -13.38 38.17 13.25
CA GLU A 249 -12.73 38.74 14.44
C GLU A 249 -13.39 38.29 15.75
N LEU A 250 -14.68 37.93 15.72
CA LEU A 250 -15.43 37.44 16.88
C LEU A 250 -15.12 35.96 17.17
N SER A 251 -15.13 35.55 18.44
CA SER A 251 -15.01 34.15 18.84
C SER A 251 -16.24 33.33 18.38
N PHE A 252 -16.10 32.02 18.22
CA PHE A 252 -17.21 31.14 17.81
C PHE A 252 -18.40 31.20 18.78
N GLU A 253 -18.15 31.25 20.09
CA GLU A 253 -19.21 31.36 21.10
C GLU A 253 -19.92 32.72 21.06
N ASP A 254 -19.18 33.80 20.87
CA ASP A 254 -19.76 35.14 20.85
C ASP A 254 -20.53 35.41 19.55
N LEU A 255 -20.03 34.89 18.42
CA LEU A 255 -20.72 34.93 17.13
C LEU A 255 -22.03 34.13 17.16
N THR A 256 -22.01 32.92 17.71
CA THR A 256 -23.22 32.09 17.81
C THR A 256 -24.25 32.69 18.76
N ARG A 257 -23.83 33.32 19.87
CA ARG A 257 -24.72 34.11 20.75
C ARG A 257 -25.32 35.32 20.03
N LEU A 258 -24.53 36.04 19.24
CA LEU A 258 -24.98 37.19 18.46
C LEU A 258 -25.99 36.77 17.37
N VAL A 259 -25.74 35.66 16.67
CA VAL A 259 -26.64 35.08 15.67
C VAL A 259 -27.93 34.53 16.30
N ALA A 260 -27.87 34.01 17.53
CA ALA A 260 -29.03 33.50 18.26
C ALA A 260 -29.91 34.61 18.89
N THR A 261 -29.46 35.87 18.88
CA THR A 261 -30.19 36.99 19.50
C THR A 261 -31.44 37.36 18.70
N GLU A 262 -32.58 37.54 19.36
CA GLU A 262 -33.86 37.86 18.70
C GLU A 262 -33.81 39.15 17.83
N ARG A 263 -32.96 40.10 18.20
CA ARG A 263 -32.71 41.34 17.43
C ARG A 263 -32.06 41.07 16.06
N THR A 264 -31.15 40.10 15.96
CA THR A 264 -30.46 39.79 14.70
C THR A 264 -31.35 38.99 13.77
N THR A 265 -32.12 38.04 14.31
CA THR A 265 -33.11 37.28 13.53
C THR A 265 -34.23 38.18 13.02
N THR A 266 -34.75 39.11 13.84
CA THR A 266 -35.81 40.05 13.40
C THR A 266 -35.33 41.03 12.34
N ALA A 267 -34.14 41.62 12.48
CA ALA A 267 -33.57 42.49 11.46
C ALA A 267 -33.26 41.75 10.14
N ALA A 268 -32.71 40.52 10.22
CA ALA A 268 -32.45 39.69 9.05
C ALA A 268 -33.75 39.27 8.35
N THR A 269 -34.81 38.92 9.09
CA THR A 269 -36.14 38.62 8.51
C THR A 269 -36.71 39.84 7.78
N ALA A 270 -36.64 41.03 8.38
CA ALA A 270 -37.15 42.26 7.77
C ALA A 270 -36.40 42.58 6.46
N LEU A 271 -35.08 42.38 6.44
CA LEU A 271 -34.25 42.60 5.27
C LEU A 271 -34.57 41.59 4.15
N LEU A 272 -34.59 40.30 4.46
CA LEU A 272 -34.86 39.26 3.46
C LEU A 272 -36.29 39.34 2.88
N ARG A 273 -37.29 39.75 3.68
CA ARG A 273 -38.64 40.08 3.20
C ARG A 273 -38.63 41.29 2.25
N HIS A 274 -37.88 42.33 2.58
CA HIS A 274 -37.75 43.50 1.71
C HIS A 274 -37.03 43.22 0.38
N LEU A 275 -36.23 42.14 0.30
CA LEU A 275 -35.56 41.69 -0.92
C LEU A 275 -36.40 40.73 -1.77
N GLY A 276 -37.57 40.29 -1.28
CA GLY A 276 -38.44 39.36 -2.00
C GLY A 276 -37.89 37.93 -2.09
N VAL A 277 -36.94 37.58 -1.21
CA VAL A 277 -36.33 36.23 -1.14
C VAL A 277 -37.17 35.27 -0.29
N LEU A 278 -37.97 35.81 0.63
CA LEU A 278 -38.92 35.05 1.47
C LEU A 278 -40.36 35.38 1.04
N GLU A 279 -41.12 34.38 0.60
CA GLU A 279 -42.58 34.46 0.45
C GLU A 279 -43.29 34.08 1.78
N VAL A 280 -44.55 34.52 1.93
CA VAL A 280 -45.27 34.86 3.18
C VAL A 280 -45.66 33.66 4.08
N VAL A 281 -44.87 32.59 4.24
CA VAL A 281 -45.30 31.41 5.03
C VAL A 281 -44.27 30.91 6.05
N GLN A 282 -44.81 30.48 7.19
CA GLN A 282 -44.34 29.85 8.46
C GLN A 282 -42.89 29.31 8.62
N GLU A 283 -42.08 29.17 7.58
CA GLU A 283 -40.68 28.72 7.64
C GLU A 283 -39.67 29.89 7.76
N GLU A 284 -40.16 31.11 7.98
CA GLU A 284 -39.35 32.34 7.99
C GLU A 284 -38.20 32.30 9.01
N THR A 285 -38.37 31.64 10.15
CA THR A 285 -37.32 31.58 11.17
C THR A 285 -36.24 30.56 10.85
N GLU A 286 -36.56 29.48 10.15
CA GLU A 286 -35.61 28.43 9.80
C GLU A 286 -34.73 28.85 8.64
N SER A 287 -35.32 29.38 7.57
CA SER A 287 -34.58 29.90 6.42
C SER A 287 -33.66 31.06 6.81
N VAL A 288 -34.07 31.90 7.76
CA VAL A 288 -33.22 32.98 8.30
C VAL A 288 -32.09 32.44 9.17
N ARG A 289 -32.32 31.37 9.95
CA ARG A 289 -31.25 30.69 10.68
C ARG A 289 -30.27 30.01 9.74
N ILE A 290 -30.74 29.40 8.65
CA ILE A 290 -29.89 28.83 7.58
C ILE A 290 -29.07 29.96 6.95
N PHE A 291 -29.68 31.09 6.60
CA PHE A 291 -28.96 32.27 6.12
C PHE A 291 -27.87 32.73 7.09
N LEU A 292 -28.18 32.89 8.38
CA LEU A 292 -27.21 33.32 9.38
C LEU A 292 -26.12 32.26 9.63
N SER A 293 -26.44 30.97 9.47
CA SER A 293 -25.45 29.89 9.56
C SER A 293 -24.38 29.97 8.48
N SER A 294 -24.67 30.58 7.32
CA SER A 294 -23.65 30.84 6.29
C SER A 294 -22.51 31.74 6.82
N TYR A 295 -22.82 32.72 7.67
CA TYR A 295 -21.81 33.55 8.33
C TYR A 295 -21.01 32.78 9.38
N VAL A 296 -21.64 31.85 10.10
CA VAL A 296 -20.97 30.99 11.09
C VAL A 296 -19.99 30.02 10.41
N ILE A 297 -20.43 29.37 9.34
CA ILE A 297 -19.63 28.41 8.56
C ILE A 297 -18.41 29.09 7.93
N LEU A 298 -18.58 30.31 7.39
CA LEU A 298 -17.47 31.05 6.77
C LEU A 298 -16.49 31.68 7.76
N ALA A 299 -16.96 32.08 8.94
CA ALA A 299 -16.10 32.67 9.97
C ALA A 299 -15.28 31.61 10.70
N HIS A 300 -15.90 30.48 11.04
CA HIS A 300 -15.29 29.42 11.85
C HIS A 300 -15.62 28.02 11.29
N PRO A 301 -14.94 27.58 10.21
CA PRO A 301 -15.20 26.28 9.58
C PRO A 301 -14.78 25.09 10.45
N VAL A 302 -13.75 25.24 11.29
CA VAL A 302 -13.21 24.18 12.15
C VAL A 302 -14.20 23.73 13.24
N PRO A 303 -14.80 24.62 14.04
CA PRO A 303 -15.77 24.20 15.06
C PRO A 303 -17.18 23.95 14.53
N SER A 304 -17.51 24.35 13.30
CA SER A 304 -18.86 24.22 12.74
C SER A 304 -19.08 22.96 11.88
N LEU A 305 -18.01 22.32 11.40
CA LEU A 305 -18.07 21.18 10.49
C LEU A 305 -17.37 19.95 11.09
N SER A 306 -17.97 18.77 10.87
CA SER A 306 -17.50 17.49 11.42
C SER A 306 -16.09 17.09 10.97
N HIS A 307 -15.67 17.49 9.77
CA HIS A 307 -14.33 17.21 9.23
C HIS A 307 -13.49 18.47 8.98
N ALA A 308 -13.84 19.58 9.64
CA ALA A 308 -13.16 20.87 9.50
C ALA A 308 -13.04 21.39 8.05
N GLY A 309 -13.92 20.95 7.13
CA GLY A 309 -13.92 21.38 5.73
C GLY A 309 -13.15 20.47 4.77
N ASN A 310 -12.75 19.26 5.18
CA ASN A 310 -11.98 18.34 4.33
C ASN A 310 -12.86 17.39 3.47
N ASP A 311 -14.16 17.27 3.75
CA ASP A 311 -15.10 16.49 2.94
C ASP A 311 -15.53 17.29 1.69
N PRO A 312 -15.54 16.73 0.47
CA PRO A 312 -16.01 17.43 -0.75
C PRO A 312 -17.38 18.10 -0.61
N GLN A 313 -18.29 17.56 0.21
CA GLN A 313 -19.60 18.19 0.44
C GLN A 313 -19.51 19.40 1.39
N GLU A 314 -18.63 19.34 2.39
CA GLU A 314 -18.34 20.48 3.28
C GLU A 314 -17.66 21.61 2.50
N GLN A 315 -16.76 21.28 1.56
CA GLN A 315 -16.14 22.25 0.65
C GLN A 315 -17.16 22.92 -0.28
N GLN A 316 -18.07 22.14 -0.87
CA GLN A 316 -19.16 22.68 -1.69
C GLN A 316 -20.09 23.59 -0.87
N LEU A 317 -20.35 23.24 0.39
CA LEU A 317 -21.15 24.07 1.30
C LEU A 317 -20.45 25.40 1.61
N ILE A 318 -19.14 25.37 1.88
CA ILE A 318 -18.33 26.58 2.12
C ILE A 318 -18.27 27.46 0.86
N GLU A 319 -18.08 26.87 -0.32
CA GLU A 319 -18.04 27.60 -1.59
C GLU A 319 -19.37 28.29 -1.89
N LYS A 320 -20.48 27.58 -1.72
CA LYS A 320 -21.83 28.15 -1.94
C LYS A 320 -22.21 29.19 -0.89
N ALA A 321 -21.83 28.98 0.37
CA ALA A 321 -21.98 30.00 1.43
C ALA A 321 -21.20 31.28 1.07
N LYS A 322 -19.97 31.13 0.58
CA LYS A 322 -19.10 32.24 0.17
C LYS A 322 -19.72 33.06 -0.96
N VAL A 323 -20.20 32.38 -2.02
CA VAL A 323 -20.87 33.04 -3.15
C VAL A 323 -22.12 33.81 -2.70
N LEU A 324 -22.93 33.22 -1.80
CA LEU A 324 -24.12 33.86 -1.24
C LEU A 324 -23.77 35.13 -0.44
N VAL A 325 -22.82 35.03 0.49
CA VAL A 325 -22.45 36.14 1.39
C VAL A 325 -21.73 37.27 0.62
N GLU A 326 -20.83 36.95 -0.30
CA GLU A 326 -20.15 37.95 -1.14
C GLU A 326 -21.14 38.70 -2.05
N TYR A 327 -22.08 37.97 -2.67
CA TYR A 327 -23.12 38.60 -3.49
C TYR A 327 -24.02 39.50 -2.65
N PHE A 328 -24.45 39.02 -1.48
CA PHE A 328 -25.28 39.77 -0.53
C PHE A 328 -24.58 41.04 -0.02
N GLU A 329 -23.31 40.97 0.39
CA GLU A 329 -22.55 42.14 0.82
C GLU A 329 -22.33 43.14 -0.32
N SER A 330 -22.04 42.66 -1.54
CA SER A 330 -21.91 43.52 -2.70
C SER A 330 -23.21 44.26 -3.01
N TYR A 331 -24.35 43.59 -2.81
CA TYR A 331 -25.68 44.16 -2.96
C TYR A 331 -25.96 45.24 -1.91
N LEU A 332 -25.61 44.99 -0.65
CA LEU A 332 -25.78 45.97 0.43
C LEU A 332 -24.95 47.24 0.17
N ARG A 333 -23.69 47.10 -0.28
CA ARG A 333 -22.82 48.23 -0.64
C ARG A 333 -23.39 49.05 -1.81
N LYS A 334 -23.85 48.38 -2.88
CA LYS A 334 -24.45 49.05 -4.06
C LYS A 334 -25.77 49.75 -3.71
N THR A 335 -26.57 49.14 -2.85
CA THR A 335 -27.88 49.66 -2.45
C THR A 335 -27.77 50.85 -1.50
N SER A 336 -26.76 50.86 -0.62
CA SER A 336 -26.44 52.03 0.22
C SER A 336 -26.04 53.25 -0.62
N ALA A 337 -25.32 53.03 -1.74
CA ALA A 337 -24.76 54.10 -2.56
C ALA A 337 -25.75 54.75 -3.56
N ARG A 338 -26.71 54.01 -4.14
CA ARG A 338 -27.66 54.55 -5.14
C ARG A 338 -29.09 54.01 -4.97
N PRO A 339 -30.07 54.84 -4.60
CA PRO A 339 -31.42 54.37 -4.27
C PRO A 339 -32.40 54.39 -5.47
N HIS A 340 -31.93 54.24 -6.72
CA HIS A 340 -32.82 54.31 -7.89
C HIS A 340 -33.58 52.98 -8.10
N LEU A 341 -34.91 53.08 -8.11
CA LEU A 341 -35.86 51.96 -8.00
C LEU A 341 -35.99 51.04 -9.23
N ALA A 342 -35.45 51.42 -10.39
CA ALA A 342 -35.76 50.76 -11.66
C ALA A 342 -34.86 49.55 -12.02
N THR A 343 -33.68 49.43 -11.42
CA THR A 343 -32.66 48.43 -11.81
C THR A 343 -32.61 47.20 -10.89
N LEU A 344 -33.50 47.13 -9.90
CA LEU A 344 -33.34 46.20 -8.77
C LEU A 344 -34.04 44.85 -8.94
N ALA A 345 -35.11 44.78 -9.75
CA ALA A 345 -35.76 43.50 -10.07
C ALA A 345 -34.80 42.54 -10.78
N SER A 346 -33.90 43.08 -11.63
CA SER A 346 -32.86 42.31 -12.32
C SER A 346 -31.74 41.78 -11.41
N ILE A 347 -31.65 42.26 -10.16
CA ILE A 347 -30.56 41.93 -9.21
C ILE A 347 -31.08 41.06 -8.05
N THR A 348 -32.39 41.02 -7.81
CA THR A 348 -33.00 40.18 -6.77
C THR A 348 -33.15 38.72 -7.18
N GLU A 349 -33.33 38.43 -8.48
CA GLU A 349 -33.45 37.05 -8.99
C GLU A 349 -32.18 36.19 -8.75
N PRO A 350 -30.95 36.68 -8.98
CA PRO A 350 -29.73 35.92 -8.68
C PRO A 350 -29.53 35.66 -7.18
N LEU A 351 -29.90 36.60 -6.29
CA LEU A 351 -29.79 36.39 -4.83
C LEU A 351 -30.72 35.27 -4.37
N GLY A 352 -31.96 35.23 -4.88
CA GLY A 352 -32.89 34.14 -4.60
C GLY A 352 -32.37 32.79 -5.08
N PHE A 353 -31.73 32.76 -6.26
CA PHE A 353 -31.09 31.54 -6.77
C PHE A 353 -29.95 31.05 -5.87
N TYR A 354 -29.00 31.91 -5.50
CA TYR A 354 -27.90 31.54 -4.61
C TYR A 354 -28.37 31.14 -3.21
N PHE A 355 -29.43 31.78 -2.71
CA PHE A 355 -30.00 31.44 -1.42
C PHE A 355 -30.64 30.05 -1.42
N ASN A 356 -31.43 29.72 -2.44
CA ASN A 356 -32.06 28.41 -2.59
C ASN A 356 -31.02 27.31 -2.87
N ASP A 357 -30.00 27.60 -3.67
CA ASP A 357 -28.90 26.67 -3.93
C ASP A 357 -28.15 26.34 -2.64
N PHE A 358 -27.82 27.35 -1.82
CA PHE A 358 -27.21 27.15 -0.51
C PHE A 358 -28.11 26.33 0.44
N CYS A 359 -29.40 26.68 0.56
CA CYS A 359 -30.34 25.94 1.42
C CYS A 359 -30.42 24.45 1.03
N SER A 360 -30.51 24.15 -0.28
CA SER A 360 -30.55 22.76 -0.75
C SER A 360 -29.27 21.98 -0.40
N THR A 361 -28.10 22.61 -0.49
CA THR A 361 -26.84 21.97 -0.11
C THR A 361 -26.66 21.86 1.40
N PHE A 362 -27.18 22.82 2.16
CA PHE A 362 -27.19 22.79 3.61
C PHE A 362 -28.06 21.65 4.15
N ASP A 363 -29.25 21.45 3.59
CA ASP A 363 -30.14 20.36 3.98
C ASP A 363 -29.57 18.98 3.59
N ALA A 364 -28.95 18.88 2.41
CA ALA A 364 -28.25 17.67 1.99
C ALA A 364 -27.09 17.33 2.94
N TRP A 365 -26.26 18.31 3.30
CA TRP A 365 -25.18 18.15 4.28
C TRP A 365 -25.73 17.72 5.66
N LYS A 366 -26.75 18.43 6.17
CA LYS A 366 -27.40 18.14 7.45
C LYS A 366 -27.96 16.73 7.51
N SER A 367 -28.55 16.24 6.42
CA SER A 367 -29.09 14.88 6.35
C SER A 367 -27.99 13.80 6.43
N LYS A 368 -26.83 14.05 5.81
CA LYS A 368 -25.68 13.15 5.87
C LYS A 368 -25.05 13.16 7.25
N ASP A 369 -24.84 14.34 7.84
CA ASP A 369 -24.26 14.46 9.17
C ASP A 369 -25.15 13.82 10.25
N LEU A 370 -26.48 13.96 10.11
CA LEU A 370 -27.44 13.25 10.96
C LEU A 370 -27.30 11.72 10.84
N ASN A 371 -27.11 11.19 9.62
CA ASN A 371 -26.87 9.76 9.43
C ASN A 371 -25.55 9.30 10.02
N VAL A 372 -24.47 10.08 9.88
CA VAL A 372 -23.17 9.79 10.49
C VAL A 372 -23.27 9.77 12.01
N LEU A 373 -23.97 10.74 12.62
CA LEU A 373 -24.22 10.78 14.06
C LEU A 373 -25.02 9.55 14.52
N VAL A 374 -26.05 9.15 13.77
CA VAL A 374 -26.83 7.94 14.04
C VAL A 374 -25.93 6.70 13.98
N ASP A 375 -25.06 6.59 12.98
CA ASP A 375 -24.13 5.45 12.84
C ASP A 375 -23.07 5.41 13.96
N VAL A 376 -22.53 6.56 14.38
CA VAL A 376 -21.63 6.66 15.53
C VAL A 376 -22.34 6.22 16.81
N MET A 377 -23.58 6.66 17.01
CA MET A 377 -24.40 6.23 18.15
C MET A 377 -24.71 4.73 18.10
N VAL A 378 -25.03 4.16 16.94
CA VAL A 378 -25.24 2.71 16.77
C VAL A 378 -23.94 1.94 17.04
N SER A 379 -22.79 2.44 16.59
CA SER A 379 -21.47 1.86 16.86
C SER A 379 -21.16 1.85 18.36
N SER A 380 -21.41 2.96 19.06
CA SER A 380 -21.26 3.05 20.51
C SER A 380 -22.15 2.04 21.25
N PHE A 381 -23.40 1.87 20.80
CA PHE A 381 -24.32 0.88 21.35
C PHE A 381 -23.82 -0.56 21.14
N VAL A 382 -23.29 -0.86 19.96
CA VAL A 382 -22.70 -2.17 19.63
C VAL A 382 -21.46 -2.47 20.48
N ASN A 383 -20.59 -1.48 20.70
CA ASN A 383 -19.40 -1.64 21.55
C ASN A 383 -19.79 -1.97 23.00
N LEU A 384 -20.79 -1.28 23.54
CA LEU A 384 -21.35 -1.61 24.86
C LEU A 384 -21.95 -3.02 24.89
N ASP A 385 -22.64 -3.46 23.84
CA ASP A 385 -23.16 -4.85 23.74
C ASP A 385 -22.04 -5.91 23.69
N LEU A 386 -20.94 -5.62 23.01
CA LEU A 386 -19.78 -6.52 22.96
C LEU A 386 -19.06 -6.62 24.31
N ILE A 387 -18.95 -5.51 25.05
CA ILE A 387 -18.41 -5.50 26.42
C ILE A 387 -19.28 -6.35 27.35
N LEU A 388 -20.61 -6.24 27.25
CA LEU A 388 -21.55 -7.09 27.99
C LEU A 388 -21.37 -8.58 27.64
N GLN A 389 -21.01 -8.92 26.40
CA GLN A 389 -20.78 -10.31 25.99
C GLN A 389 -19.48 -10.89 26.53
N ALA A 390 -18.42 -10.08 26.53
CA ALA A 390 -17.13 -10.49 27.08
C ALA A 390 -17.22 -10.73 28.59
N THR A 391 -17.94 -9.87 29.31
CA THR A 391 -18.09 -9.91 30.77
C THR A 391 -19.12 -10.94 31.25
N LYS A 392 -20.00 -11.45 30.38
CA LYS A 392 -21.05 -12.44 30.73
C LYS A 392 -20.52 -13.73 31.38
N ASN A 393 -19.25 -14.07 31.16
CA ASN A 393 -18.63 -15.29 31.67
C ASN A 393 -17.79 -15.08 32.94
N ASP A 394 -17.52 -13.84 33.35
CA ASP A 394 -16.79 -13.51 34.58
C ASP A 394 -17.76 -13.37 35.76
N ARG A 395 -17.95 -14.45 36.54
CA ARG A 395 -18.86 -14.48 37.71
C ARG A 395 -18.16 -14.24 39.06
N ALA A 396 -16.99 -13.61 39.06
CA ALA A 396 -16.11 -13.59 40.24
C ALA A 396 -16.23 -12.34 41.16
N GLY A 397 -17.06 -11.33 40.86
CA GLY A 397 -17.14 -10.14 41.72
C GLY A 397 -18.47 -9.40 41.65
N HIS A 398 -19.04 -9.08 42.81
CA HIS A 398 -20.26 -8.26 42.96
C HIS A 398 -20.17 -6.84 42.38
N VAL A 399 -18.94 -6.35 42.13
CA VAL A 399 -18.69 -5.09 41.42
C VAL A 399 -19.11 -5.16 39.95
N ALA A 400 -19.15 -6.37 39.35
CA ALA A 400 -19.56 -6.55 37.96
C ALA A 400 -21.03 -6.17 37.74
N ASP A 401 -21.92 -6.42 38.70
CA ASP A 401 -23.36 -6.13 38.54
C ASP A 401 -23.65 -4.63 38.45
N ASP A 402 -22.98 -3.80 39.26
CA ASP A 402 -23.08 -2.33 39.19
C ASP A 402 -22.57 -1.79 37.84
N TYR A 403 -21.48 -2.37 37.31
CA TYR A 403 -20.98 -2.03 35.97
C TYR A 403 -21.95 -2.48 34.86
N LEU A 404 -22.58 -3.64 34.97
CA LEU A 404 -23.59 -4.10 34.01
C LEU A 404 -24.81 -3.17 34.00
N ASP A 405 -25.24 -2.71 35.17
CA ASP A 405 -26.37 -1.78 35.28
C ASP A 405 -26.02 -0.38 34.78
N ALA A 406 -24.80 0.11 35.01
CA ALA A 406 -24.32 1.35 34.41
C ALA A 406 -24.31 1.28 32.87
N VAL A 407 -23.80 0.18 32.29
CA VAL A 407 -23.78 -0.03 30.84
C VAL A 407 -25.20 -0.14 30.26
N ARG A 408 -26.13 -0.79 30.96
CA ARG A 408 -27.55 -0.85 30.56
C ARG A 408 -28.20 0.53 30.58
N GLN A 409 -27.93 1.34 31.61
CA GLN A 409 -28.45 2.71 31.69
C GLN A 409 -27.94 3.58 30.52
N GLU A 410 -26.66 3.44 30.14
CA GLU A 410 -26.10 4.12 28.97
C GLU A 410 -26.72 3.64 27.66
N GLN A 411 -26.95 2.33 27.51
CA GLN A 411 -27.67 1.77 26.36
C GLN A 411 -29.10 2.32 26.25
N ILE A 412 -29.83 2.45 27.36
CA ILE A 412 -31.17 3.03 27.40
C ILE A 412 -31.13 4.50 26.97
N LYS A 413 -30.18 5.29 27.48
CA LYS A 413 -29.99 6.70 27.10
C LYS A 413 -29.65 6.84 25.60
N LEU A 414 -28.76 6.00 25.07
CA LEU A 414 -28.39 5.98 23.66
C LEU A 414 -29.56 5.58 22.77
N LEU A 415 -30.33 4.56 23.16
CA LEU A 415 -31.50 4.10 22.42
C LEU A 415 -32.62 5.16 22.42
N ALA A 416 -32.85 5.85 23.54
CA ALA A 416 -33.79 6.97 23.60
C ALA A 416 -33.38 8.13 22.67
N ARG A 417 -32.10 8.47 22.63
CA ARG A 417 -31.57 9.53 21.75
C ARG A 417 -31.59 9.10 20.27
N LEU A 418 -31.33 7.84 19.96
CA LEU A 418 -31.48 7.27 18.61
C LEU A 418 -32.93 7.28 18.13
N LYS A 419 -33.88 6.90 19.00
CA LYS A 419 -35.32 6.98 18.69
C LYS A 419 -35.78 8.40 18.37
N ARG A 420 -35.18 9.41 19.02
CA ARG A 420 -35.48 10.82 18.77
C ARG A 420 -34.90 11.34 17.45
N LEU A 421 -33.74 10.82 17.02
CA LEU A 421 -33.03 11.31 15.82
C LEU A 421 -33.44 10.61 14.52
N ALA A 422 -33.69 9.29 14.56
CA ALA A 422 -33.99 8.48 13.38
C ALA A 422 -35.41 7.89 13.37
N GLY A 423 -36.22 8.15 14.41
CA GLY A 423 -37.52 7.51 14.59
C GLY A 423 -37.42 6.13 15.23
N SER A 424 -38.52 5.68 15.86
CA SER A 424 -38.50 4.48 16.70
C SER A 424 -38.19 3.19 15.94
N GLU A 425 -38.82 3.00 14.77
CA GLU A 425 -38.70 1.76 14.00
C GLU A 425 -37.36 1.65 13.26
N GLU A 426 -36.89 2.75 12.66
CA GLU A 426 -35.67 2.79 11.88
C GLU A 426 -34.42 2.72 12.77
N ALA A 427 -34.44 3.38 13.94
CA ALA A 427 -33.38 3.24 14.93
C ALA A 427 -33.27 1.80 15.44
N LEU A 428 -34.39 1.17 15.80
CA LEU A 428 -34.40 -0.21 16.30
C LEU A 428 -34.00 -1.22 15.20
N SER A 429 -34.34 -0.98 13.93
CA SER A 429 -33.93 -1.87 12.84
C SER A 429 -32.42 -1.77 12.57
N ARG A 430 -31.85 -0.56 12.52
CA ARG A 430 -30.40 -0.34 12.36
C ARG A 430 -29.60 -0.93 13.53
N VAL A 431 -30.03 -0.69 14.77
CA VAL A 431 -29.38 -1.28 15.96
C VAL A 431 -29.45 -2.81 15.92
N ARG A 432 -30.61 -3.40 15.61
CA ARG A 432 -30.75 -4.86 15.52
C ARG A 432 -29.85 -5.47 14.44
N LEU A 433 -29.76 -4.83 13.27
CA LEU A 433 -28.92 -5.29 12.17
C LEU A 433 -27.42 -5.18 12.52
N ALA A 434 -27.01 -4.05 13.12
CA ALA A 434 -25.64 -3.80 13.54
C ALA A 434 -25.19 -4.76 14.66
N VAL A 435 -26.01 -4.93 15.70
CA VAL A 435 -25.76 -5.89 16.79
C VAL A 435 -25.67 -7.32 16.26
N ARG A 436 -26.60 -7.74 15.39
CA ARG A 436 -26.55 -9.09 14.78
C ARG A 436 -25.26 -9.29 13.97
N LYS A 437 -24.83 -8.28 13.21
CA LYS A 437 -23.59 -8.32 12.43
C LYS A 437 -22.36 -8.41 13.34
N ALA A 438 -22.29 -7.58 14.38
CA ALA A 438 -21.19 -7.55 15.32
C ALA A 438 -21.06 -8.85 16.14
N ARG A 439 -22.18 -9.40 16.64
CA ARG A 439 -22.19 -10.70 17.33
C ARG A 439 -21.72 -11.85 16.45
N LYS A 440 -22.10 -11.83 15.16
CA LYS A 440 -21.63 -12.83 14.18
C LYS A 440 -20.12 -12.71 13.93
N GLN A 441 -19.60 -11.49 13.84
CA GLN A 441 -18.17 -11.23 13.71
C GLN A 441 -17.42 -11.70 14.95
N TYR A 442 -17.85 -11.30 16.15
CA TYR A 442 -17.27 -11.71 17.42
C TYR A 442 -17.26 -13.24 17.58
N ALA A 443 -18.37 -13.92 17.28
CA ALA A 443 -18.43 -15.39 17.31
C ALA A 443 -17.50 -16.07 16.30
N SER A 444 -17.28 -15.46 15.12
CA SER A 444 -16.35 -15.97 14.11
C SER A 444 -14.89 -15.77 14.52
N GLU A 445 -14.57 -14.65 15.16
CA GLU A 445 -13.23 -14.37 15.71
C GLU A 445 -12.92 -15.28 16.89
N ASN A 446 -13.89 -15.53 17.77
CA ASN A 446 -13.69 -16.44 18.89
C ASN A 446 -13.47 -17.89 18.41
N ARG A 447 -14.23 -18.36 17.40
CA ARG A 447 -13.96 -19.66 16.76
C ARG A 447 -12.58 -19.73 16.10
N ARG A 448 -12.11 -18.64 15.49
CA ARG A 448 -10.76 -18.57 14.90
C ARG A 448 -9.66 -18.62 15.96
N LYS A 449 -9.90 -18.04 17.15
CA LYS A 449 -8.99 -18.14 18.31
C LYS A 449 -8.97 -19.56 18.88
N GLU A 450 -10.14 -20.21 19.03
CA GLU A 450 -10.24 -21.61 19.46
C GLU A 450 -9.58 -22.59 18.48
N LEU A 451 -9.68 -22.37 17.16
CA LEU A 451 -9.02 -23.21 16.14
C LEU A 451 -7.49 -23.09 16.13
N LYS A 452 -6.92 -22.02 16.70
CA LYS A 452 -5.46 -21.87 16.91
C LYS A 452 -4.99 -22.48 18.23
N GLN A 453 -5.91 -22.83 19.14
CA GLN A 453 -5.63 -23.49 20.42
C GLN A 453 -6.22 -24.91 20.43
N VAL A 454 -5.73 -25.78 19.53
CA VAL A 454 -5.92 -27.23 19.69
C VAL A 454 -4.55 -27.88 19.91
N PRO A 455 -4.14 -28.15 21.16
CA PRO A 455 -2.98 -28.98 21.44
C PRO A 455 -3.33 -30.46 21.25
N ARG A 456 -2.56 -31.15 20.40
CA ARG A 456 -2.67 -32.59 20.19
C ARG A 456 -1.79 -33.35 21.21
N ALA A 457 -2.47 -33.93 22.19
CA ALA A 457 -2.17 -35.15 22.97
C ALA A 457 -1.04 -35.16 24.04
N THR A 458 -1.52 -35.10 25.30
CA THR A 458 -1.25 -35.96 26.46
C THR A 458 0.15 -36.05 27.09
N GLY A 459 0.26 -35.46 28.29
CA GLY A 459 1.05 -35.89 29.45
C GLY A 459 0.35 -35.38 30.73
N PRO A 460 0.35 -36.12 31.86
CA PRO A 460 -0.55 -35.87 32.97
C PRO A 460 -0.16 -34.64 33.80
N THR A 461 -1.19 -33.97 34.26
CA THR A 461 -1.26 -32.81 35.14
C THR A 461 -0.69 -33.08 36.54
N THR A 462 0.15 -32.18 37.01
CA THR A 462 0.23 -31.80 38.42
C THR A 462 -0.13 -30.33 38.52
N GLU A 463 -1.18 -30.06 39.30
CA GLU A 463 -1.74 -28.74 39.57
C GLU A 463 -0.80 -27.94 40.48
N ALA A 464 -0.57 -26.67 40.14
CA ALA A 464 -0.26 -25.62 41.10
C ALA A 464 -0.81 -24.29 40.58
N THR A 465 -1.90 -23.87 41.19
CA THR A 465 -2.55 -22.57 41.14
C THR A 465 -1.58 -21.46 41.58
N ASN A 466 -1.50 -20.38 40.80
CA ASN A 466 -1.40 -19.02 41.32
C ASN A 466 -1.91 -18.01 40.28
N SER A 467 -2.77 -17.14 40.76
CA SER A 467 -3.63 -16.21 40.02
C SER A 467 -2.97 -14.85 39.75
N ALA A 468 -3.22 -14.37 38.52
CA ALA A 468 -3.53 -12.99 38.11
C ALA A 468 -2.48 -11.87 38.29
N GLN A 469 -2.03 -11.32 37.15
CA GLN A 469 -2.44 -9.98 36.68
C GLN A 469 -2.17 -9.83 35.16
N PRO A 470 -3.11 -9.27 34.36
CA PRO A 470 -2.92 -8.98 32.95
C PRO A 470 -2.50 -7.51 32.74
N ALA A 471 -1.40 -7.29 32.01
CA ALA A 471 -0.95 -5.98 31.54
C ALA A 471 -0.58 -6.08 30.04
N PRO A 472 -0.63 -4.96 29.29
CA PRO A 472 -1.08 -4.92 27.90
C PRO A 472 -0.04 -5.35 26.88
N ILE A 473 -0.56 -5.73 25.71
CA ILE A 473 0.15 -6.21 24.53
C ILE A 473 0.84 -5.04 23.85
N THR A 474 2.15 -4.89 24.07
CA THR A 474 3.10 -4.21 23.17
C THR A 474 3.78 -5.26 22.28
N PRO A 475 4.13 -4.93 21.02
CA PRO A 475 4.83 -5.85 20.12
C PRO A 475 6.25 -6.18 20.64
N PRO A 476 6.82 -7.35 20.31
CA PRO A 476 8.14 -7.75 20.79
C PRO A 476 9.25 -6.85 20.21
N ALA A 477 10.25 -6.59 21.05
CA ALA A 477 11.34 -5.67 20.81
C ALA A 477 12.24 -6.06 19.62
N THR A 478 12.55 -5.06 18.81
CA THR A 478 13.77 -4.90 18.02
C THR A 478 15.03 -5.08 18.90
N PRO A 479 16.20 -5.42 18.32
CA PRO A 479 17.45 -5.52 19.07
C PRO A 479 17.72 -4.18 19.74
N ARG A 480 17.89 -4.19 21.06
CA ARG A 480 18.31 -3.02 21.80
C ARG A 480 19.73 -2.66 21.35
N SER A 481 19.90 -1.43 20.86
CA SER A 481 21.18 -0.74 20.89
C SER A 481 21.53 -0.53 22.35
N ASP A 482 22.47 -1.30 22.88
CA ASP A 482 23.03 -1.03 24.19
C ASP A 482 23.79 0.31 24.11
N VAL A 483 23.21 1.35 24.72
CA VAL A 483 24.00 2.44 25.28
C VAL A 483 24.78 1.83 26.44
N ARG A 484 25.94 1.25 26.12
CA ARG A 484 26.91 0.76 27.08
C ARG A 484 27.65 1.97 27.62
N GLU A 485 27.41 2.28 28.89
CA GLU A 485 28.26 3.16 29.68
C GLU A 485 29.74 2.79 29.48
N GLN A 486 30.54 3.83 29.24
CA GLN A 486 31.98 3.76 29.05
C GLN A 486 32.64 3.03 30.24
N SER A 487 33.06 1.80 29.99
CA SER A 487 34.13 1.16 30.77
C SER A 487 35.00 0.35 29.78
N PRO A 488 36.33 0.52 29.81
CA PRO A 488 37.20 -0.06 28.80
C PRO A 488 37.36 -1.54 29.13
N LYS A 489 36.61 -2.40 28.45
CA LYS A 489 36.90 -3.82 28.38
C LYS A 489 37.61 -4.07 27.05
N THR A 490 38.82 -4.58 27.17
CA THR A 490 39.69 -5.04 26.07
C THR A 490 38.88 -5.75 24.99
N SER A 491 38.84 -5.15 23.80
CA SER A 491 38.23 -5.72 22.60
C SER A 491 38.90 -7.06 22.29
N SER A 492 38.17 -8.15 22.51
CA SER A 492 38.61 -9.48 22.11
C SER A 492 38.67 -9.54 20.59
N ILE A 493 39.78 -10.04 20.05
CA ILE A 493 40.00 -10.34 18.63
C ILE A 493 38.82 -11.09 18.01
N THR A 494 38.05 -11.84 18.80
CA THR A 494 36.84 -12.57 18.38
C THR A 494 35.66 -11.67 18.01
N ASP A 495 35.43 -10.57 18.74
CA ASP A 495 34.34 -9.64 18.45
C ASP A 495 34.66 -8.86 17.16
N SER A 496 35.94 -8.51 16.99
CA SER A 496 36.46 -7.96 15.74
C SER A 496 36.34 -8.97 14.59
N LEU A 497 36.70 -10.26 14.78
CA LEU A 497 36.62 -11.27 13.71
C LEU A 497 35.17 -11.60 13.32
N GLY A 498 34.23 -11.66 14.26
CA GLY A 498 32.80 -11.86 13.97
C GLY A 498 32.20 -10.71 13.16
N GLN A 499 32.56 -9.47 13.51
CA GLN A 499 32.09 -8.25 12.81
C GLN A 499 32.82 -7.98 11.49
N ILE A 500 34.11 -8.33 11.38
CA ILE A 500 34.88 -8.28 10.13
C ILE A 500 34.34 -9.30 9.11
N MET A 501 33.73 -10.39 9.57
CA MET A 501 33.28 -11.47 8.71
C MET A 501 31.87 -11.30 8.14
N THR A 502 31.07 -10.35 8.63
CA THR A 502 29.78 -9.99 8.03
C THR A 502 29.70 -8.51 7.69
N VAL A 503 30.37 -8.13 6.61
CA VAL A 503 30.39 -6.73 6.15
C VAL A 503 29.04 -6.39 5.52
N LEU A 504 28.09 -5.99 6.36
CA LEU A 504 26.77 -5.54 5.96
C LEU A 504 26.78 -4.02 5.84
N PRO A 505 26.15 -3.45 4.79
CA PRO A 505 25.89 -2.02 4.72
C PRO A 505 25.06 -1.54 5.92
N SER A 506 24.99 -0.22 6.11
CA SER A 506 24.20 0.36 7.19
C SER A 506 22.72 -0.06 7.10
N ASN A 507 22.05 -0.19 8.25
CA ASN A 507 20.62 -0.55 8.29
C ASN A 507 19.75 0.45 7.51
N ARG A 508 20.18 1.72 7.45
CA ARG A 508 19.53 2.78 6.67
C ARG A 508 19.62 2.50 5.17
N GLU A 509 20.82 2.22 4.66
CA GLU A 509 21.02 1.84 3.25
C GLU A 509 20.22 0.59 2.88
N ILE A 510 20.23 -0.44 3.73
CA ILE A 510 19.47 -1.68 3.46
C ILE A 510 17.97 -1.38 3.38
N ALA A 511 17.44 -0.57 4.30
CA ALA A 511 16.03 -0.17 4.26
C ALA A 511 15.70 0.59 2.97
N HIS A 512 16.55 1.55 2.58
CA HIS A 512 16.41 2.32 1.34
C HIS A 512 16.44 1.42 0.08
N GLU A 513 17.41 0.49 0.01
CA GLU A 513 17.53 -0.47 -1.09
C GLU A 513 16.29 -1.38 -1.20
N ILE A 514 15.74 -1.84 -0.06
CA ILE A 514 14.51 -2.63 -0.03
C ILE A 514 13.32 -1.80 -0.52
N GLN A 515 13.24 -0.51 -0.18
CA GLN A 515 12.15 0.34 -0.63
C GLN A 515 12.16 0.60 -2.15
N ILE A 516 13.35 0.71 -2.75
CA ILE A 516 13.49 0.93 -4.20
C ILE A 516 13.31 -0.38 -4.98
N ASN A 517 14.04 -1.43 -4.59
CA ASN A 517 14.09 -2.68 -5.35
C ASN A 517 12.97 -3.65 -4.96
N GLY A 518 12.38 -3.49 -3.77
CA GLY A 518 11.42 -4.42 -3.16
C GLY A 518 12.10 -5.60 -2.43
N THR A 519 13.33 -5.91 -2.80
CA THR A 519 14.16 -6.97 -2.22
C THR A 519 15.60 -6.51 -2.15
N PHE A 520 16.30 -6.89 -1.09
CA PHE A 520 17.74 -6.73 -0.97
C PHE A 520 18.36 -8.09 -0.74
N GLU A 521 19.36 -8.43 -1.56
CA GLU A 521 20.11 -9.68 -1.46
C GLU A 521 21.60 -9.36 -1.48
N VAL A 522 22.30 -9.85 -0.46
CA VAL A 522 23.75 -9.77 -0.39
C VAL A 522 24.32 -10.73 -1.42
N GLN A 523 25.02 -10.19 -2.41
CA GLN A 523 25.64 -10.98 -3.47
C GLN A 523 26.87 -11.71 -2.95
N GLN A 524 27.07 -12.95 -3.41
CA GLN A 524 28.18 -13.81 -2.99
C GLN A 524 29.54 -13.37 -3.55
N ARG A 525 29.59 -12.68 -4.69
CA ARG A 525 30.87 -12.39 -5.38
C ARG A 525 31.75 -11.38 -4.63
N PRO A 526 31.28 -10.19 -4.24
CA PRO A 526 32.08 -9.26 -3.43
C PRO A 526 32.43 -9.85 -2.05
N TRP A 527 31.52 -10.67 -1.51
CA TRP A 527 31.69 -11.36 -0.24
C TRP A 527 32.84 -12.37 -0.24
N THR A 528 33.12 -13.01 -1.37
CA THR A 528 34.11 -14.09 -1.43
C THR A 528 35.52 -13.54 -1.72
N ASP A 529 35.66 -12.45 -2.48
CA ASP A 529 36.97 -12.03 -3.00
C ASP A 529 37.87 -11.35 -1.94
N ALA A 530 37.41 -10.30 -1.25
CA ALA A 530 38.17 -9.69 -0.16
C ALA A 530 38.42 -10.65 1.02
N ARG A 531 37.56 -11.66 1.15
CA ARG A 531 37.58 -12.64 2.22
C ARG A 531 38.53 -13.81 1.93
N LYS A 532 38.69 -14.20 0.65
CA LYS A 532 39.65 -15.24 0.24
C LYS A 532 41.04 -14.89 0.74
N ASP A 533 41.48 -13.64 0.55
CA ASP A 533 42.80 -13.19 0.98
C ASP A 533 43.02 -13.33 2.51
N LEU A 534 42.00 -12.97 3.31
CA LEU A 534 42.05 -13.16 4.76
C LEU A 534 42.06 -14.64 5.16
N MET A 535 41.21 -15.46 4.51
CA MET A 535 41.10 -16.88 4.79
C MET A 535 42.38 -17.64 4.38
N ASP A 536 42.99 -17.26 3.26
CA ASP A 536 44.26 -17.81 2.78
C ASP A 536 45.41 -17.41 3.72
N SER A 537 45.42 -16.16 4.20
CA SER A 537 46.37 -15.70 5.22
C SER A 537 46.22 -16.47 6.54
N LEU A 538 44.98 -16.69 7.01
CA LEU A 538 44.67 -17.49 8.20
C LEU A 538 45.05 -18.96 8.01
N GLN A 539 44.79 -19.54 6.83
CA GLN A 539 45.16 -20.92 6.50
C GLN A 539 46.69 -21.09 6.52
N THR A 540 47.41 -20.12 5.97
CA THR A 540 48.87 -20.10 5.95
C THR A 540 49.44 -19.92 7.36
N SER A 541 48.86 -19.02 8.16
CA SER A 541 49.23 -18.81 9.56
C SER A 541 49.01 -20.06 10.43
N MET A 542 47.86 -20.72 10.27
CA MET A 542 47.53 -21.96 10.96
C MET A 542 48.47 -23.10 10.55
N ARG A 543 48.77 -23.23 9.25
CA ARG A 543 49.71 -24.23 8.73
C ARG A 543 51.12 -24.03 9.30
N ASN A 544 51.61 -22.79 9.33
CA ASN A 544 52.93 -22.48 9.90
C ASN A 544 52.98 -22.78 11.40
N SER A 545 51.95 -22.39 12.16
CA SER A 545 51.87 -22.64 13.60
C SER A 545 51.69 -24.12 13.97
N MET A 546 51.10 -24.93 13.09
CA MET A 546 50.97 -26.38 13.28
C MET A 546 52.26 -27.14 12.88
N GLN A 547 53.08 -26.59 11.99
CA GLN A 547 54.39 -27.14 11.63
C GLN A 547 55.42 -27.03 12.76
N ASP A 548 55.26 -26.06 13.67
CA ASP A 548 56.12 -25.88 14.86
C ASP A 548 55.98 -27.02 15.89
N GLY A 549 55.08 -28.00 15.68
CA GLY A 549 55.02 -29.26 16.43
C GLY A 549 54.56 -29.14 17.90
N SER A 550 54.18 -27.95 18.35
CA SER A 550 53.70 -27.75 19.73
C SER A 550 52.23 -28.15 19.86
N GLY A 551 51.93 -29.21 20.63
CA GLY A 551 50.55 -29.62 20.93
C GLY A 551 49.70 -28.52 21.56
N LEU A 552 50.35 -27.53 22.19
CA LEU A 552 49.74 -26.31 22.71
C LEU A 552 49.21 -25.37 21.61
N ALA A 553 49.95 -25.19 20.51
CA ALA A 553 49.49 -24.39 19.37
C ALA A 553 48.28 -25.04 18.69
N THR A 554 48.33 -26.36 18.45
CA THR A 554 47.20 -27.12 17.90
C THR A 554 45.97 -27.05 18.81
N THR A 555 46.15 -27.12 20.13
CA THR A 555 45.06 -26.95 21.11
C THR A 555 44.47 -25.53 21.07
N ARG A 556 45.31 -24.51 20.91
CA ARG A 556 44.86 -23.12 20.82
C ARG A 556 44.06 -22.85 19.54
N TRP A 557 44.52 -23.36 18.39
CA TRP A 557 43.82 -23.20 17.11
C TRP A 557 42.50 -23.98 17.06
N THR A 558 42.49 -25.21 17.56
CA THR A 558 41.25 -26.01 17.66
C THR A 558 40.23 -25.37 18.59
N HIS A 559 40.67 -24.86 19.73
CA HIS A 559 39.81 -24.09 20.63
C HIS A 559 39.24 -22.85 19.93
N ALA A 560 40.10 -22.03 19.32
CA ALA A 560 39.67 -20.81 18.63
C ALA A 560 38.67 -21.10 17.51
N MET A 561 38.90 -22.16 16.73
CA MET A 561 38.01 -22.51 15.64
C MET A 561 36.70 -23.14 16.10
N ALA A 562 36.72 -23.93 17.17
CA ALA A 562 35.50 -24.48 17.77
C ALA A 562 34.61 -23.35 18.32
N VAL A 563 35.19 -22.34 18.95
CA VAL A 563 34.47 -21.13 19.40
C VAL A 563 33.83 -20.40 18.22
N LEU A 564 34.59 -20.18 17.15
CA LEU A 564 34.09 -19.51 15.93
C LEU A 564 32.94 -20.30 15.28
N ILE A 565 33.09 -21.61 15.13
CA ILE A 565 32.07 -22.48 14.56
C ILE A 565 30.82 -22.50 15.46
N ARG A 566 31.00 -22.56 16.79
CA ARG A 566 29.90 -22.51 17.76
C ARG A 566 29.11 -21.22 17.61
N GLU A 567 29.78 -20.08 17.62
CA GLU A 567 29.15 -18.77 17.53
C GLU A 567 28.34 -18.64 16.23
N LYS A 568 28.93 -19.02 15.09
CA LYS A 568 28.24 -18.96 13.79
C LYS A 568 27.05 -19.90 13.71
N LEU A 569 27.18 -21.15 14.16
CA LEU A 569 26.07 -22.12 14.13
C LEU A 569 24.93 -21.72 15.08
N ILE A 570 25.26 -21.19 16.26
CA ILE A 570 24.27 -20.69 17.22
C ILE A 570 23.50 -19.50 16.63
N ASN A 571 24.18 -18.59 15.93
CA ASN A 571 23.53 -17.42 15.31
C ASN A 571 22.54 -17.81 14.18
N LEU A 572 22.70 -18.99 13.56
CA LEU A 572 21.79 -19.49 12.52
C LEU A 572 20.51 -20.12 13.09
N VAL A 573 20.50 -20.48 14.37
CA VAL A 573 19.45 -21.28 14.99
C VAL A 573 18.71 -20.46 16.05
N SER A 574 17.39 -20.44 15.98
CA SER A 574 16.58 -19.77 17.01
C SER A 574 16.76 -20.45 18.38
N PRO A 575 16.86 -19.68 19.50
CA PRO A 575 17.02 -20.24 20.85
C PRO A 575 15.90 -21.20 21.31
N ARG A 576 14.76 -21.22 20.60
CA ARG A 576 13.64 -22.11 20.89
C ARG A 576 13.75 -23.49 20.22
N HIS A 577 14.75 -23.71 19.38
CA HIS A 577 14.91 -24.95 18.62
C HIS A 577 15.76 -25.96 19.41
N PRO A 578 15.39 -27.25 19.50
CA PRO A 578 16.14 -28.25 20.27
C PRO A 578 17.55 -28.53 19.73
N LEU A 579 17.87 -28.09 18.50
CA LEU A 579 19.23 -28.13 17.99
C LEU A 579 20.16 -27.12 18.67
N TYR A 580 19.63 -26.05 19.25
CA TYR A 580 20.40 -25.05 19.98
C TYR A 580 21.17 -25.70 21.14
N ASP A 581 20.47 -26.42 22.02
CA ASP A 581 21.06 -27.12 23.16
C ASP A 581 22.04 -28.22 22.72
N ARG A 582 21.75 -28.89 21.59
CA ARG A 582 22.61 -29.93 21.03
C ARG A 582 23.93 -29.35 20.50
N ILE A 583 23.88 -28.21 19.83
CA ILE A 583 25.06 -27.51 19.31
C ILE A 583 25.88 -26.97 20.48
N ASP A 584 25.23 -26.36 21.48
CA ASP A 584 25.88 -25.80 22.65
C ASP A 584 26.62 -26.85 23.48
N GLY A 585 25.96 -27.98 23.77
CA GLY A 585 26.58 -29.07 24.52
C GLY A 585 27.69 -29.81 23.76
N PHE A 586 27.62 -29.89 22.43
CA PHE A 586 28.67 -30.54 21.62
C PHE A 586 29.90 -29.65 21.41
N LEU A 587 29.69 -28.34 21.23
CA LEU A 587 30.76 -27.37 20.97
C LEU A 587 31.22 -26.63 22.24
N ASP A 588 31.11 -27.24 23.42
CA ASP A 588 31.58 -26.64 24.67
C ASP A 588 33.11 -26.40 24.63
N PRO A 589 33.57 -25.13 24.66
CA PRO A 589 35.00 -24.80 24.55
C PRO A 589 35.83 -25.34 25.71
N THR A 590 35.25 -25.53 26.90
CA THR A 590 35.96 -26.06 28.08
C THR A 590 36.25 -27.54 27.91
N LEU A 591 35.26 -28.28 27.41
CA LEU A 591 35.32 -29.71 27.16
C LEU A 591 36.29 -30.04 26.02
N ILE A 592 36.25 -29.27 24.92
CA ILE A 592 37.18 -29.41 23.80
C ILE A 592 38.62 -29.16 24.25
N THR A 593 38.87 -28.12 25.03
CA THR A 593 40.22 -27.83 25.55
C THR A 593 40.75 -28.97 26.41
N GLN A 594 39.89 -29.56 27.25
CA GLN A 594 40.24 -30.71 28.09
C GLN A 594 40.53 -31.96 27.25
N GLN A 595 39.73 -32.24 26.22
CA GLN A 595 39.94 -33.37 25.30
C GLN A 595 41.22 -33.22 24.48
N CYS A 596 41.54 -32.02 24.01
CA CYS A 596 42.77 -31.73 23.28
C CYS A 596 44.01 -31.89 24.17
N ARG A 597 43.98 -31.39 25.42
CA ARG A 597 45.09 -31.56 26.39
C ARG A 597 45.37 -33.03 26.70
N ASN A 598 44.33 -33.85 26.72
CA ASN A 598 44.42 -35.28 26.99
C ASN A 598 44.68 -36.11 25.72
N GLY A 599 44.76 -35.48 24.54
CA GLY A 599 44.96 -36.18 23.25
C GLY A 599 43.79 -37.05 22.80
N MET A 600 42.58 -36.86 23.36
CA MET A 600 41.40 -37.69 23.09
C MET A 600 40.47 -37.09 22.03
N PHE A 601 40.79 -35.92 21.48
CA PHE A 601 39.95 -35.24 20.49
C PHE A 601 40.08 -35.87 19.11
N SER A 602 38.96 -36.38 18.55
CA SER A 602 38.93 -36.97 17.21
C SER A 602 38.30 -36.01 16.20
N TYR A 603 39.13 -35.51 15.27
CA TYR A 603 38.71 -34.61 14.19
C TYR A 603 37.68 -35.23 13.26
N ASP A 604 37.79 -36.53 12.96
CA ASP A 604 36.84 -37.20 12.06
C ASP A 604 35.44 -37.29 12.66
N SER A 605 35.36 -37.62 13.96
CA SER A 605 34.07 -37.65 14.67
C SER A 605 33.43 -36.27 14.78
N PHE A 606 34.26 -35.23 14.90
CA PHE A 606 33.85 -33.83 14.92
C PHE A 606 33.25 -33.41 13.59
N PHE A 607 33.96 -33.63 12.49
CA PHE A 607 33.48 -33.27 11.15
C PHE A 607 32.23 -34.06 10.74
N GLU A 608 32.14 -35.35 11.08
CA GLU A 608 30.94 -36.15 10.77
C GLU A 608 29.71 -35.65 11.54
N THR A 609 29.88 -35.31 12.83
CA THR A 609 28.78 -34.79 13.64
C THR A 609 28.33 -33.41 13.16
N ILE A 610 29.27 -32.53 12.81
CA ILE A 610 28.97 -31.20 12.27
C ILE A 610 28.33 -31.30 10.88
N ALA A 611 28.81 -32.18 10.00
CA ALA A 611 28.19 -32.39 8.69
C ALA A 611 26.71 -32.80 8.84
N ARG A 612 26.37 -33.65 9.82
CA ARG A 612 24.98 -34.01 10.12
C ARG A 612 24.16 -32.84 10.65
N ILE A 613 24.74 -31.97 11.48
CA ILE A 613 24.06 -30.77 12.01
C ILE A 613 23.81 -29.76 10.88
N ILE A 614 24.82 -29.49 10.05
CA ILE A 614 24.76 -28.58 8.91
C ILE A 614 23.71 -29.07 7.90
N ALA A 615 23.69 -30.36 7.57
CA ALA A 615 22.67 -30.96 6.69
C ALA A 615 21.23 -30.78 7.20
N GLN A 616 21.02 -30.56 8.50
CA GLN A 616 19.69 -30.30 9.07
C GLN A 616 19.27 -28.83 9.01
N ILE A 617 20.22 -27.89 8.91
CA ILE A 617 19.99 -26.44 8.97
C ILE A 617 20.14 -25.79 7.58
N CYS A 618 20.85 -26.42 6.66
CA CYS A 618 21.08 -25.91 5.31
C CYS A 618 19.82 -25.73 4.46
N SER A 619 19.90 -24.78 3.53
CA SER A 619 18.93 -24.64 2.45
C SER A 619 19.11 -25.79 1.43
N PRO A 620 18.02 -26.29 0.79
CA PRO A 620 18.12 -27.40 -0.17
C PRO A 620 19.06 -27.14 -1.35
N GLY A 621 19.32 -25.86 -1.67
CA GLY A 621 20.24 -25.47 -2.74
C GLY A 621 21.71 -25.73 -2.43
N ARG A 622 22.07 -26.06 -1.18
CA ARG A 622 23.46 -26.33 -0.76
C ARG A 622 23.71 -27.77 -0.33
N ASP A 623 22.73 -28.66 -0.48
CA ASP A 623 22.84 -30.07 -0.08
C ASP A 623 24.01 -30.78 -0.80
N GLU A 624 24.30 -30.41 -2.05
CA GLU A 624 25.43 -30.92 -2.82
C GLU A 624 26.79 -30.53 -2.20
N ALA A 625 26.93 -29.29 -1.74
CA ALA A 625 28.15 -28.81 -1.09
C ALA A 625 28.38 -29.52 0.27
N VAL A 626 27.31 -29.77 1.02
CA VAL A 626 27.37 -30.52 2.28
C VAL A 626 27.70 -31.99 2.04
N ALA A 627 27.15 -32.59 0.98
CA ALA A 627 27.46 -33.97 0.59
C ALA A 627 28.92 -34.13 0.13
N ALA A 628 29.44 -33.15 -0.62
CA ALA A 628 30.85 -33.08 -1.03
C ALA A 628 31.77 -32.97 0.20
N PHE A 629 31.43 -32.10 1.16
CA PHE A 629 32.16 -31.96 2.41
C PHE A 629 32.18 -33.25 3.24
N SER A 630 31.03 -33.92 3.35
CA SER A 630 30.94 -35.20 4.07
C SER A 630 31.75 -36.33 3.41
N SER A 631 32.00 -36.24 2.10
CA SER A 631 32.76 -37.24 1.33
C SER A 631 34.26 -36.94 1.26
N SER A 632 34.67 -35.70 1.56
CA SER A 632 36.06 -35.26 1.54
C SER A 632 36.86 -35.88 2.70
N ARG A 633 37.96 -36.56 2.35
CA ARG A 633 38.92 -37.20 3.29
C ARG A 633 40.32 -36.54 3.20
N GLY A 634 40.36 -35.22 3.03
CA GLY A 634 41.59 -34.42 2.91
C GLY A 634 42.24 -34.02 4.24
N ASP A 635 43.22 -33.10 4.16
CA ASP A 635 43.93 -32.51 5.30
C ASP A 635 42.94 -31.86 6.29
N THR A 636 43.17 -32.01 7.60
CA THR A 636 42.26 -31.51 8.65
C THR A 636 42.07 -30.00 8.59
N ILE A 637 43.11 -29.28 8.17
CA ILE A 637 43.08 -27.83 7.98
C ILE A 637 42.16 -27.49 6.81
N GLU A 638 42.33 -28.12 5.66
CA GLU A 638 41.49 -27.86 4.47
C GLU A 638 40.02 -28.12 4.76
N ARG A 639 39.70 -29.25 5.42
CA ARG A 639 38.32 -29.56 5.83
C ARG A 639 37.75 -28.51 6.79
N LEU A 640 38.57 -27.93 7.67
CA LEU A 640 38.12 -26.89 8.58
C LEU A 640 37.78 -25.59 7.83
N PHE A 641 38.60 -25.19 6.87
CA PHE A 641 38.36 -24.00 6.06
C PHE A 641 37.19 -24.19 5.09
N ASP A 642 37.03 -25.38 4.49
CA ASP A 642 35.85 -25.75 3.70
C ASP A 642 34.56 -25.66 4.53
N LEU A 643 34.61 -26.17 5.78
CA LEU A 643 33.50 -26.08 6.72
C LEU A 643 33.13 -24.63 7.02
N ILE A 644 34.11 -23.77 7.30
CA ILE A 644 33.87 -22.35 7.58
C ILE A 644 33.27 -21.67 6.35
N ASN A 645 33.75 -21.98 5.14
CA ASN A 645 33.19 -21.47 3.90
C ASN A 645 31.72 -21.89 3.72
N ILE A 646 31.36 -23.14 4.03
CA ILE A 646 29.97 -23.60 4.00
C ILE A 646 29.12 -22.86 5.04
N ILE A 647 29.60 -22.73 6.28
CA ILE A 647 28.88 -22.02 7.34
C ILE A 647 28.66 -20.54 6.94
N ASP A 648 29.66 -19.90 6.35
CA ASP A 648 29.53 -18.51 5.91
C ASP A 648 28.54 -18.34 4.76
N LEU A 649 28.54 -19.28 3.83
CA LEU A 649 27.52 -19.36 2.79
C LEU A 649 26.11 -19.58 3.39
N MET A 650 25.98 -20.35 4.47
CA MET A 650 24.72 -20.48 5.22
C MET A 650 24.35 -19.19 5.95
N THR A 651 25.30 -18.44 6.50
CA THR A 651 25.03 -17.14 7.13
C THR A 651 24.49 -16.13 6.14
N LEU A 652 25.04 -16.12 4.91
CA LEU A 652 24.53 -15.30 3.82
C LEU A 652 23.11 -15.71 3.42
N ASP A 653 22.83 -17.02 3.32
CA ASP A 653 21.48 -17.51 3.04
C ASP A 653 20.50 -17.11 4.16
N HIS A 654 20.92 -17.22 5.41
CA HIS A 654 20.12 -16.83 6.56
C HIS A 654 19.83 -15.33 6.56
N ILE A 655 20.84 -14.49 6.33
CA ILE A 655 20.69 -13.03 6.21
C ILE A 655 19.73 -12.69 5.07
N ASN A 656 19.90 -13.27 3.88
CA ASN A 656 19.00 -13.05 2.76
C ASN A 656 17.58 -13.55 3.05
N PHE A 657 17.41 -14.64 3.79
CA PHE A 657 16.11 -15.10 4.25
C PHE A 657 15.46 -14.12 5.23
N GLN A 658 16.22 -13.59 6.19
CA GLN A 658 15.74 -12.55 7.12
C GLN A 658 15.34 -11.28 6.37
N PHE A 659 16.12 -10.84 5.38
CA PHE A 659 15.74 -9.70 4.54
C PHE A 659 14.47 -9.96 3.74
N ARG A 660 14.27 -11.16 3.20
CA ARG A 660 13.03 -11.53 2.50
C ARG A 660 11.81 -11.58 3.44
N LEU A 661 11.98 -11.95 4.71
CA LEU A 661 10.92 -11.90 5.71
C LEU A 661 10.61 -10.45 6.12
N ALA A 662 11.64 -9.63 6.32
CA ALA A 662 11.53 -8.25 6.73
C ALA A 662 11.07 -7.32 5.59
N SER A 663 11.31 -7.69 4.33
CA SER A 663 11.13 -6.81 3.16
C SER A 663 9.74 -6.22 3.05
N GLN A 664 8.68 -6.99 3.38
CA GLN A 664 7.31 -6.49 3.35
C GLN A 664 7.11 -5.36 4.37
N SER A 665 7.55 -5.58 5.61
CA SER A 665 7.43 -4.58 6.67
C SER A 665 8.28 -3.33 6.42
N VAL A 666 9.48 -3.51 5.86
CA VAL A 666 10.42 -2.45 5.52
C VAL A 666 9.97 -1.68 4.28
N ALA A 667 9.37 -2.32 3.29
CA ALA A 667 8.79 -1.63 2.13
C ALA A 667 7.61 -0.73 2.54
N GLU A 668 6.82 -1.14 3.53
CA GLU A 668 5.70 -0.34 4.07
C GLU A 668 6.19 0.81 4.96
N ARG A 669 7.06 0.54 5.95
CA ARG A 669 7.41 1.48 7.02
C ARG A 669 8.84 2.03 6.97
N GLY A 670 9.66 1.62 6.00
CA GLY A 670 11.07 2.02 5.90
C GLY A 670 11.26 3.54 5.79
N HIS A 671 10.30 4.24 5.20
CA HIS A 671 10.34 5.70 5.03
C HIS A 671 10.26 6.42 6.39
N GLU A 672 9.60 5.85 7.39
CA GLU A 672 9.55 6.40 8.75
C GLU A 672 10.94 6.35 9.40
N HIS A 673 11.67 5.25 9.19
CA HIS A 673 13.04 5.13 9.69
C HIS A 673 13.98 6.15 9.03
N GLU A 674 13.79 6.41 7.73
CA GLU A 674 14.55 7.41 6.97
C GLU A 674 14.27 8.82 7.47
N ILE A 675 12.99 9.16 7.69
CA ILE A 675 12.54 10.45 8.24
C ILE A 675 13.25 10.74 9.57
N VAL A 676 13.24 9.78 10.49
CA VAL A 676 13.84 9.96 11.82
C VAL A 676 15.37 10.00 11.75
N SER A 677 15.98 9.21 10.86
CA SER A 677 17.44 9.18 10.71
C SER A 677 17.97 10.48 10.12
N PHE A 678 17.34 10.98 9.05
CA PHE A 678 17.70 12.27 8.44
C PHE A 678 17.41 13.45 9.38
N GLU A 679 16.36 13.38 10.21
CA GLU A 679 16.11 14.40 11.23
C GLU A 679 17.21 14.46 12.30
N ARG A 680 17.74 13.31 12.72
CA ARG A 680 18.89 13.25 13.63
C ARG A 680 20.13 13.86 12.99
N GLU A 681 20.42 13.53 11.72
CA GLU A 681 21.57 14.09 11.00
C GLU A 681 21.49 15.61 10.81
N LEU A 682 20.26 16.14 10.65
CA LEU A 682 20.02 17.58 10.60
C LEU A 682 20.20 18.25 11.97
N GLN A 683 19.85 17.56 13.07
CA GLN A 683 20.07 18.04 14.44
C GLN A 683 21.54 18.00 14.84
N ASP A 684 22.27 17.00 14.37
CA ASP A 684 23.70 16.81 14.63
C ASP A 684 24.60 17.70 13.72
N GLU A 685 23.99 18.56 12.88
CA GLU A 685 24.65 19.45 11.91
C GLU A 685 25.58 18.72 10.91
N VAL A 686 25.36 17.42 10.68
CA VAL A 686 26.14 16.62 9.71
C VAL A 686 25.80 17.03 8.27
N HIS A 687 24.55 17.46 8.03
CA HIS A 687 24.07 17.88 6.72
C HIS A 687 23.36 19.25 6.81
N SER A 688 23.81 20.23 6.03
CA SER A 688 23.10 21.49 5.80
C SER A 688 22.10 21.33 4.66
N LEU A 689 20.87 21.84 4.73
CA LEU A 689 19.89 21.79 3.61
C LEU A 689 20.24 22.71 2.40
N GLU A 690 21.48 23.18 2.32
CA GLU A 690 21.91 24.19 1.35
C GLU A 690 22.02 23.64 -0.08
N ARG A 691 22.59 22.44 -0.30
CA ARG A 691 22.67 21.87 -1.65
C ARG A 691 21.29 21.54 -2.19
N THR A 692 20.39 21.05 -1.33
CA THR A 692 19.01 20.76 -1.70
C THR A 692 18.26 22.03 -2.11
N LYS A 693 18.48 23.17 -1.42
CA LYS A 693 17.93 24.47 -1.84
C LYS A 693 18.49 24.92 -3.19
N HIS A 694 19.80 24.90 -3.36
CA HIS A 694 20.43 25.31 -4.62
C HIS A 694 19.99 24.44 -5.81
N TRP A 695 19.89 23.13 -5.59
CA TRP A 695 19.36 22.18 -6.56
C TRP A 695 17.90 22.49 -6.93
N TRP A 696 17.06 22.80 -5.94
CA TRP A 696 15.66 23.15 -6.16
C TRP A 696 15.48 24.47 -6.93
N GLU A 697 16.26 25.50 -6.60
CA GLU A 697 16.29 26.78 -7.31
C GLU A 697 16.74 26.60 -8.76
N THR A 698 17.78 25.79 -8.99
CA THR A 698 18.26 25.48 -10.33
C THR A 698 17.18 24.76 -11.15
N ALA A 699 16.51 23.77 -10.56
CA ALA A 699 15.41 23.05 -11.21
C ALA A 699 14.21 23.98 -11.52
N THR A 700 13.90 24.90 -10.62
CA THR A 700 12.84 25.90 -10.78
C THR A 700 13.16 26.88 -11.91
N SER A 701 14.39 27.38 -11.98
CA SER A 701 14.80 28.33 -13.02
C SER A 701 14.79 27.72 -14.43
N ASN A 702 15.05 26.41 -14.53
CA ASN A 702 15.00 25.66 -15.78
C ASN A 702 13.58 25.30 -16.24
N LEU A 703 12.55 25.54 -15.42
CA LEU A 703 11.15 25.28 -15.76
C LEU A 703 10.44 26.53 -16.26
N SER A 704 9.53 26.33 -17.22
CA SER A 704 8.63 27.40 -17.67
C SER A 704 7.60 27.72 -16.58
N PRO A 705 7.23 29.00 -16.37
CA PRO A 705 6.29 29.40 -15.31
C PRO A 705 4.90 28.74 -15.42
N ALA A 706 4.53 28.24 -16.60
CA ALA A 706 3.27 27.53 -16.80
C ALA A 706 3.22 26.12 -16.16
N ASN A 707 4.36 25.54 -15.78
CA ASN A 707 4.47 24.15 -15.28
C ASN A 707 5.03 24.08 -13.84
N LEU A 708 4.83 25.13 -13.03
CA LEU A 708 5.31 25.20 -11.65
C LEU A 708 4.43 24.37 -10.70
N ASN A 709 4.70 23.06 -10.65
CA ASN A 709 4.19 22.17 -9.61
C ASN A 709 5.40 21.63 -8.83
N GLY A 710 5.32 21.45 -7.51
CA GLY A 710 6.44 20.87 -6.73
C GLY A 710 6.90 19.51 -7.30
N ASN A 711 5.94 18.71 -7.77
CA ASN A 711 6.21 17.44 -8.45
C ASN A 711 6.97 17.57 -9.79
N SER A 712 6.70 18.61 -10.58
CA SER A 712 7.43 18.83 -11.85
C SER A 712 8.80 19.45 -11.59
N ILE A 713 8.95 20.31 -10.57
CA ILE A 713 10.25 20.85 -10.13
C ILE A 713 11.17 19.70 -9.71
N TYR A 714 10.69 18.84 -8.82
CA TYR A 714 11.43 17.66 -8.39
C TYR A 714 11.79 16.76 -9.58
N ALA A 715 10.82 16.43 -10.44
CA ALA A 715 11.05 15.58 -11.60
C ALA A 715 12.07 16.20 -12.57
N ARG A 716 12.10 17.53 -12.69
CA ARG A 716 13.11 18.23 -13.50
C ARG A 716 14.49 18.11 -12.88
N GLY A 717 14.62 18.42 -11.60
CA GLY A 717 15.89 18.32 -10.88
C GLY A 717 16.49 16.92 -10.94
N LEU A 718 15.66 15.88 -10.75
CA LEU A 718 16.12 14.48 -10.81
C LEU A 718 16.61 14.10 -12.21
N VAL A 719 15.89 14.53 -13.25
CA VAL A 719 16.29 14.31 -14.65
C VAL A 719 17.55 15.09 -15.00
N ASP A 720 17.69 16.32 -14.51
CA ASP A 720 18.86 17.14 -14.79
C ASP A 720 20.12 16.53 -14.15
N LEU A 721 20.08 15.95 -12.94
CA LEU A 721 21.24 15.25 -12.34
C LEU A 721 21.82 14.16 -13.26
N VAL A 722 20.94 13.39 -13.90
CA VAL A 722 21.33 12.26 -14.74
C VAL A 722 21.71 12.69 -16.16
N PHE A 723 20.91 13.58 -16.77
CA PHE A 723 20.98 13.88 -18.21
C PHE A 723 21.71 15.20 -18.52
N ARG A 724 22.23 15.92 -17.53
CA ARG A 724 23.02 17.15 -17.74
C ARG A 724 24.33 16.82 -18.46
N ASN A 725 24.56 17.48 -19.59
CA ASN A 725 25.82 17.43 -20.35
C ASN A 725 26.89 18.34 -19.72
N ALA A 726 27.19 18.14 -18.44
CA ALA A 726 28.23 18.83 -17.70
C ALA A 726 28.88 17.86 -16.71
N HIS A 727 30.05 18.20 -16.18
CA HIS A 727 30.66 17.48 -15.07
C HIS A 727 29.70 17.46 -13.88
N LEU A 728 29.63 16.31 -13.21
CA LEU A 728 28.74 16.09 -12.08
C LEU A 728 29.63 15.82 -10.87
N GLU A 729 29.67 16.80 -9.98
CA GLU A 729 30.42 16.73 -8.73
C GLU A 729 29.51 16.21 -7.60
N TYR A 730 30.11 15.71 -6.52
CA TYR A 730 29.31 15.31 -5.35
C TYR A 730 28.55 16.49 -4.72
N GLN A 731 29.05 17.72 -4.90
CA GLN A 731 28.44 18.94 -4.39
C GLN A 731 27.15 19.33 -5.13
N ASP A 732 26.96 18.88 -6.37
CA ASP A 732 25.73 19.11 -7.14
C ASP A 732 24.54 18.27 -6.63
N PHE A 733 24.81 17.23 -5.83
CA PHE A 733 23.77 16.34 -5.32
C PHE A 733 23.07 16.92 -4.08
N PRO A 734 21.73 16.88 -4.02
CA PRO A 734 21.01 17.27 -2.83
C PRO A 734 21.28 16.28 -1.69
N GLU A 735 21.30 16.79 -0.45
CA GLU A 735 21.52 15.99 0.77
C GLU A 735 20.54 14.81 0.87
N THR A 736 19.31 14.98 0.40
CA THR A 736 18.27 13.94 0.46
C THR A 736 18.57 12.74 -0.44
N LEU A 737 19.33 12.90 -1.53
CA LEU A 737 19.65 11.83 -2.50
C LEU A 737 21.05 11.22 -2.31
N GLN A 738 21.70 11.44 -1.18
CA GLN A 738 23.06 10.93 -0.93
C GLN A 738 23.17 9.40 -1.01
N LEU A 739 22.17 8.68 -0.48
CA LEU A 739 22.12 7.21 -0.56
C LEU A 739 22.05 6.70 -2.00
N ASP A 740 21.51 7.51 -2.92
CA ASP A 740 21.36 7.17 -4.33
C ASP A 740 22.51 7.68 -5.21
N TYR A 741 23.54 8.31 -4.66
CA TYR A 741 24.66 8.89 -5.43
C TYR A 741 25.27 7.90 -6.43
N ILE A 742 25.74 6.74 -5.97
CA ILE A 742 26.36 5.72 -6.84
C ILE A 742 25.34 5.15 -7.84
N ARG A 743 24.08 5.00 -7.43
CA ARG A 743 23.01 4.54 -8.32
C ARG A 743 22.77 5.54 -9.44
N MET A 744 22.82 6.84 -9.14
CA MET A 744 22.69 7.93 -10.12
C MET A 744 23.89 8.00 -11.05
N LEU A 745 25.12 7.80 -10.55
CA LEU A 745 26.30 7.67 -11.41
C LEU A 745 26.21 6.48 -12.37
N LYS A 746 25.78 5.31 -11.89
CA LYS A 746 25.56 4.13 -12.75
C LYS A 746 24.49 4.37 -13.80
N LEU A 747 23.38 5.00 -13.42
CA LEU A 747 22.32 5.33 -14.37
C LEU A 747 22.80 6.35 -15.40
N ARG A 748 23.57 7.36 -14.98
CA ARG A 748 24.23 8.32 -15.88
C ARG A 748 25.19 7.63 -16.84
N ALA A 749 26.08 6.76 -16.35
CA ALA A 749 26.97 5.97 -17.19
C ALA A 749 26.19 5.17 -18.25
N ARG A 750 25.07 4.55 -17.84
CA ARG A 750 24.19 3.80 -18.76
C ARG A 750 23.50 4.69 -19.80
N VAL A 751 23.05 5.89 -19.41
CA VAL A 751 22.49 6.90 -20.32
C VAL A 751 23.53 7.32 -21.35
N PHE A 752 24.74 7.65 -20.91
CA PHE A 752 25.83 8.07 -21.78
C PHE A 752 26.27 6.94 -22.72
N GLN A 753 26.32 5.69 -22.23
CA GLN A 753 26.54 4.48 -23.03
C GLN A 753 25.48 4.35 -24.12
N THR A 754 24.21 4.53 -23.76
CA THR A 754 23.06 4.43 -24.67
C THR A 754 23.11 5.53 -25.74
N ILE A 755 23.50 6.74 -25.38
CA ILE A 755 23.61 7.88 -26.32
C ILE A 755 24.81 7.71 -27.25
N ALA A 756 25.94 7.23 -26.72
CA ALA A 756 27.11 6.92 -27.51
C ALA A 756 26.81 5.87 -28.58
N THR A 757 26.24 4.73 -28.18
CA THR A 757 25.83 3.66 -29.13
C THR A 757 24.76 4.14 -30.11
N SER A 758 23.74 4.85 -29.64
CA SER A 758 22.69 5.43 -30.48
C SER A 758 23.24 6.39 -31.53
N SER A 759 24.17 7.28 -31.14
CA SER A 759 24.76 8.24 -32.06
C SER A 759 25.68 7.57 -33.08
N ILE A 760 26.40 6.50 -32.71
CA ILE A 760 27.20 5.69 -33.63
C ILE A 760 26.29 4.96 -34.64
N LEU A 761 25.19 4.35 -34.18
CA LEU A 761 24.21 3.71 -35.06
C LEU A 761 23.51 4.73 -35.96
N LEU A 762 23.17 5.91 -35.45
CA LEU A 762 22.52 6.94 -36.23
C LEU A 762 23.46 7.52 -37.29
N THR A 763 24.71 7.82 -36.94
CA THR A 763 25.70 8.31 -37.92
C THR A 763 26.02 7.28 -38.99
N THR A 764 26.16 6.00 -38.62
CA THR A 764 26.37 4.92 -39.59
C THR A 764 25.17 4.76 -40.53
N LYS A 765 23.92 4.82 -40.02
CA LYS A 765 22.70 4.85 -40.85
C LYS A 765 22.67 6.04 -41.82
N ILE A 766 22.99 7.25 -41.33
CA ILE A 766 23.02 8.48 -42.13
C ILE A 766 24.06 8.37 -43.25
N ARG A 767 25.27 7.88 -42.93
CA ARG A 767 26.36 7.70 -43.90
C ARG A 767 26.04 6.65 -44.95
N LEU A 768 25.36 5.56 -44.56
CA LEU A 768 24.91 4.50 -45.45
C LEU A 768 23.58 4.82 -46.18
N ARG A 769 23.04 6.04 -46.02
CA ARG A 769 21.78 6.50 -46.63
C ARG A 769 20.58 5.58 -46.33
N ARG A 770 20.57 4.93 -45.17
CA ARG A 770 19.43 4.08 -44.74
C ARG A 770 18.40 4.89 -43.95
N ASN A 771 17.17 4.35 -43.86
CA ASN A 771 16.11 4.96 -43.07
C ASN A 771 16.52 5.05 -41.60
N ARG A 772 16.37 6.25 -41.00
CA ARG A 772 16.66 6.50 -39.57
C ARG A 772 15.82 5.62 -38.63
N GLU A 773 14.62 5.25 -39.08
CA GLU A 773 13.63 4.45 -38.35
C GLU A 773 13.87 2.94 -38.46
N SER A 774 14.86 2.50 -39.26
CA SER A 774 15.18 1.07 -39.38
C SER A 774 15.75 0.53 -38.05
N LEU A 775 15.23 -0.62 -37.61
CA LEU A 775 15.58 -1.27 -36.36
C LEU A 775 16.87 -2.09 -36.51
N TRP A 776 17.95 -1.69 -35.85
CA TRP A 776 19.24 -2.41 -35.80
C TRP A 776 19.46 -3.02 -34.40
N THR A 777 18.43 -3.68 -33.86
CA THR A 777 18.41 -4.18 -32.47
C THR A 777 19.58 -5.11 -32.14
N LYS A 778 19.93 -6.05 -33.04
CA LYS A 778 21.06 -6.97 -32.86
C LYS A 778 22.41 -6.26 -32.80
N ASP A 779 22.57 -5.13 -33.49
CA ASP A 779 23.80 -4.36 -33.46
C ASP A 779 23.84 -3.50 -32.20
N ALA A 780 22.69 -2.93 -31.80
CA ALA A 780 22.55 -2.21 -30.53
C ALA A 780 22.85 -3.11 -29.32
N GLU A 781 22.28 -4.32 -29.27
CA GLU A 781 22.56 -5.30 -28.21
C GLU A 781 24.04 -5.68 -28.16
N ARG A 782 24.67 -5.93 -29.31
CA ARG A 782 26.11 -6.24 -29.38
C ARG A 782 26.97 -5.08 -28.89
N LEU A 783 26.61 -3.84 -29.22
CA LEU A 783 27.36 -2.66 -28.78
C LEU A 783 27.15 -2.35 -27.29
N MET A 784 25.94 -2.54 -26.76
CA MET A 784 25.65 -2.35 -25.32
C MET A 784 26.21 -3.45 -24.43
N ALA A 785 26.51 -4.62 -24.98
CA ALA A 785 27.20 -5.71 -24.29
C ALA A 785 28.72 -5.49 -24.18
N LEU A 786 29.28 -4.54 -24.92
CA LEU A 786 30.68 -4.16 -24.77
C LEU A 786 30.84 -3.34 -23.50
N ASP A 787 31.86 -3.69 -22.74
CA ASP A 787 32.37 -2.83 -21.69
C ASP A 787 33.33 -1.79 -22.31
N PHE A 788 32.93 -0.52 -22.27
CA PHE A 788 33.71 0.58 -22.84
C PHE A 788 34.98 0.90 -22.04
N LEU A 789 35.13 0.38 -20.82
CA LEU A 789 36.36 0.56 -20.03
C LEU A 789 37.51 -0.29 -20.54
N THR A 790 37.20 -1.50 -21.01
CA THR A 790 38.17 -2.47 -21.51
C THR A 790 38.28 -2.48 -23.04
N THR A 791 37.26 -1.99 -23.74
CA THR A 791 37.15 -2.09 -25.20
C THR A 791 37.44 -0.77 -25.91
N GLY A 792 38.47 -0.74 -26.77
CA GLY A 792 38.80 0.42 -27.61
C GLY A 792 37.84 0.68 -28.77
N GLY A 793 37.82 1.92 -29.28
CA GLY A 793 36.93 2.35 -30.37
C GLY A 793 37.08 1.57 -31.68
N GLU A 794 38.26 0.99 -31.94
CA GLU A 794 38.50 0.14 -33.11
C GLU A 794 37.62 -1.11 -33.13
N ARG A 795 37.37 -1.71 -31.96
CA ARG A 795 36.51 -2.90 -31.84
C ARG A 795 35.06 -2.55 -32.15
N VAL A 796 34.60 -1.38 -31.72
CA VAL A 796 33.25 -0.85 -32.04
C VAL A 796 33.08 -0.70 -33.56
N VAL A 797 34.05 -0.07 -34.23
CA VAL A 797 34.04 0.06 -35.71
C VAL A 797 34.07 -1.32 -36.38
N SER A 798 34.89 -2.25 -35.88
CA SER A 798 34.98 -3.60 -36.44
C SER A 798 33.64 -4.35 -36.39
N LEU A 799 32.89 -4.24 -35.29
CA LEU A 799 31.59 -4.90 -35.11
C LEU A 799 30.53 -4.32 -36.03
N VAL A 800 30.50 -2.99 -36.19
CA VAL A 800 29.59 -2.36 -37.15
C VAL A 800 29.97 -2.74 -38.59
N SER A 801 31.26 -2.79 -38.91
CA SER A 801 31.76 -3.17 -40.24
C SER A 801 31.55 -4.65 -40.59
N SER A 802 31.51 -5.54 -39.59
CA SER A 802 31.16 -6.95 -39.80
C SER A 802 29.69 -7.16 -40.15
N SER A 803 28.81 -6.27 -39.69
CA SER A 803 27.36 -6.40 -39.89
C SER A 803 26.89 -5.68 -41.15
N HIS A 804 27.62 -4.65 -41.59
CA HIS A 804 27.28 -3.86 -42.79
C HIS A 804 28.51 -3.59 -43.65
N ILE A 805 28.43 -3.98 -44.92
CA ILE A 805 29.46 -3.64 -45.92
C ILE A 805 29.50 -2.11 -46.07
N MET A 806 30.66 -1.51 -45.80
CA MET A 806 30.87 -0.06 -45.83
C MET A 806 32.10 0.28 -46.68
N PRO A 807 32.07 1.37 -47.49
CA PRO A 807 33.26 1.90 -48.14
C PRO A 807 34.30 2.40 -47.13
N ASP A 808 35.59 2.33 -47.48
CA ASP A 808 36.69 2.71 -46.58
C ASP A 808 36.60 4.16 -46.07
N SER A 809 36.17 5.10 -46.92
CA SER A 809 35.92 6.49 -46.52
C SER A 809 34.81 6.63 -45.47
N THR A 810 33.81 5.74 -45.50
CA THR A 810 32.74 5.70 -44.49
C THR A 810 33.25 5.06 -43.20
N LYS A 811 34.09 4.03 -43.30
CA LYS A 811 34.74 3.39 -42.14
C LYS A 811 35.63 4.35 -41.37
N GLU A 812 36.46 5.14 -42.06
CA GLU A 812 37.29 6.18 -41.46
C GLU A 812 36.44 7.29 -40.82
N GLY A 813 35.38 7.75 -41.52
CA GLY A 813 34.46 8.75 -40.98
C GLY A 813 33.74 8.28 -39.72
N VAL A 814 33.34 7.00 -39.65
CA VAL A 814 32.74 6.39 -38.45
C VAL A 814 33.80 6.22 -37.36
N SER A 815 35.02 5.81 -37.69
CA SER A 815 36.13 5.70 -36.73
C SER A 815 36.44 7.03 -36.05
N ASN A 816 36.55 8.10 -36.84
CA ASN A 816 36.76 9.45 -36.32
C ASN A 816 35.61 9.90 -35.42
N PHE A 817 34.37 9.60 -35.78
CA PHE A 817 33.21 9.92 -34.94
C PHE A 817 33.21 9.13 -33.63
N VAL A 818 33.47 7.81 -33.70
CA VAL A 818 33.57 6.92 -32.53
C VAL A 818 34.64 7.41 -31.56
N SER A 819 35.81 7.84 -32.07
CA SER A 819 36.89 8.36 -31.23
C SER A 819 36.52 9.62 -30.43
N ARG A 820 35.53 10.39 -30.89
CA ARG A 820 35.07 11.62 -30.23
C ARG A 820 33.89 11.41 -29.30
N VAL A 821 33.06 10.40 -29.56
CA VAL A 821 31.82 10.14 -28.80
C VAL A 821 32.04 9.16 -27.65
N LEU A 822 33.00 8.24 -27.75
CA LEU A 822 33.28 7.28 -26.68
C LEU A 822 33.87 7.90 -25.39
N PRO A 823 34.80 8.88 -25.42
CA PRO A 823 35.45 9.36 -24.20
C PRO A 823 34.47 9.83 -23.10
N PRO A 824 33.40 10.59 -23.38
CA PRO A 824 32.40 10.95 -22.37
C PRO A 824 31.67 9.77 -21.74
N ALA A 825 31.38 8.73 -22.53
CA ALA A 825 30.74 7.52 -22.01
C ALA A 825 31.70 6.67 -21.17
N VAL A 826 32.98 6.59 -21.57
CA VAL A 826 34.05 5.91 -20.82
C VAL A 826 34.31 6.61 -19.49
N ALA A 827 34.38 7.94 -19.51
CA ALA A 827 34.68 8.71 -18.31
C ALA A 827 33.52 8.64 -17.30
N ALA A 828 32.26 8.71 -17.75
CA ALA A 828 31.09 8.47 -16.90
C ALA A 828 31.07 7.04 -16.31
N ALA A 829 31.41 6.01 -17.10
CA ALA A 829 31.52 4.64 -16.60
C ALA A 829 32.64 4.49 -15.57
N ARG A 830 33.80 5.11 -15.82
CA ARG A 830 34.95 5.09 -14.91
C ARG A 830 34.61 5.76 -13.59
N GLN A 831 33.89 6.89 -13.61
CA GLN A 831 33.44 7.57 -12.40
C GLN A 831 32.52 6.67 -11.56
N ALA A 832 31.58 5.97 -12.19
CA ALA A 832 30.68 5.06 -11.50
C ALA A 832 31.40 3.85 -10.87
N ASP A 833 32.31 3.22 -11.60
CA ASP A 833 33.06 2.05 -11.13
C ASP A 833 34.02 2.41 -10.00
N LEU A 834 34.69 3.56 -10.08
CA LEU A 834 35.59 4.03 -9.02
C LEU A 834 34.82 4.38 -7.75
N ALA A 835 33.68 5.06 -7.86
CA ALA A 835 32.83 5.34 -6.71
C ALA A 835 32.29 4.05 -6.07
N GLU A 836 31.99 3.02 -6.86
CA GLU A 836 31.59 1.72 -6.34
C GLU A 836 32.75 0.96 -5.66
N HIS A 837 33.94 0.96 -6.26
CA HIS A 837 35.12 0.34 -5.67
C HIS A 837 35.52 0.99 -4.36
N GLU A 838 35.58 2.33 -4.29
CA GLU A 838 35.89 3.03 -3.05
C GLU A 838 34.82 2.81 -1.98
N ARG A 839 33.54 2.70 -2.37
CA ARG A 839 32.50 2.31 -1.41
C ARG A 839 32.74 0.90 -0.88
N GLN A 840 33.08 -0.05 -1.75
CA GLN A 840 33.40 -1.41 -1.34
C GLN A 840 34.60 -1.42 -0.40
N ASP A 841 35.64 -0.64 -0.70
CA ASP A 841 36.83 -0.51 0.15
C ASP A 841 36.50 0.13 1.50
N ALA A 842 35.64 1.15 1.54
CA ALA A 842 35.15 1.76 2.78
C ALA A 842 34.34 0.77 3.62
N ILE A 843 33.46 0.00 2.98
CA ILE A 843 32.70 -1.09 3.60
C ILE A 843 33.66 -2.14 4.18
N HIS A 844 34.64 -2.60 3.40
CA HIS A 844 35.65 -3.58 3.83
C HIS A 844 36.55 -3.08 4.96
N SER A 845 36.91 -1.80 4.95
CA SER A 845 37.75 -1.17 5.98
C SER A 845 36.96 -0.66 7.20
N GLN A 846 35.63 -0.76 7.18
CA GLN A 846 34.72 -0.19 8.19
C GLN A 846 34.93 1.32 8.41
N SER A 847 35.36 2.03 7.37
CA SER A 847 35.48 3.48 7.37
C SER A 847 34.19 4.14 6.90
N ILE A 848 33.94 5.37 7.37
CA ILE A 848 32.87 6.22 6.83
C ILE A 848 33.22 6.50 5.36
N TYR A 849 32.31 6.17 4.45
CA TYR A 849 32.44 6.52 3.04
C TYR A 849 32.15 8.02 2.89
N ASP A 850 33.19 8.81 2.63
CA ASP A 850 33.06 10.22 2.31
C ASP A 850 33.41 10.46 0.82
N PRO A 851 32.39 10.61 -0.04
CA PRO A 851 32.58 10.83 -1.47
C PRO A 851 33.10 12.23 -1.81
N SER A 852 33.21 13.17 -0.86
CA SER A 852 33.69 14.53 -1.12
C SER A 852 35.19 14.61 -1.48
N GLY A 853 35.98 13.58 -1.12
CA GLY A 853 37.42 13.50 -1.41
C GLY A 853 37.78 13.07 -2.85
N LEU A 854 36.81 12.59 -3.63
CA LEU A 854 36.98 12.05 -4.99
C LEU A 854 37.35 13.11 -6.04
N ASP A 855 37.07 14.38 -5.75
CA ASP A 855 37.00 15.44 -6.76
C ASP A 855 38.33 16.19 -7.00
N ALA A 856 39.36 15.99 -6.17
CA ALA A 856 40.55 16.85 -6.17
C ALA A 856 41.57 16.62 -7.32
N THR A 857 41.40 15.61 -8.19
CA THR A 857 42.50 15.19 -9.11
C THR A 857 42.15 14.98 -10.59
N ARG A 858 40.94 15.30 -11.09
CA ARG A 858 40.54 14.91 -12.46
C ARG A 858 40.39 16.04 -13.47
N SER A 859 40.85 15.73 -14.70
CA SER A 859 40.84 16.58 -15.88
C SER A 859 39.41 16.86 -16.37
N GLN A 860 39.00 18.12 -16.20
CA GLN A 860 37.67 18.70 -16.41
C GLN A 860 37.18 18.77 -17.88
N SER A 861 37.59 17.85 -18.77
CA SER A 861 37.27 17.98 -20.21
C SER A 861 36.77 16.72 -20.92
N GLU A 862 36.85 15.54 -20.30
CA GLU A 862 36.51 14.28 -20.98
C GLU A 862 35.03 13.86 -20.85
N ASP A 863 34.25 14.41 -19.91
CA ASP A 863 32.89 13.92 -19.59
C ASP A 863 31.76 14.58 -20.41
N ILE A 864 32.08 15.50 -21.33
CA ILE A 864 31.07 16.30 -22.05
C ILE A 864 31.00 15.87 -23.52
N PHE A 865 29.79 15.62 -24.02
CA PHE A 865 29.59 15.39 -25.46
C PHE A 865 29.81 16.69 -26.25
N THR A 866 30.85 16.71 -27.09
CA THR A 866 31.17 17.80 -28.02
C THR A 866 30.44 17.67 -29.36
N GLU A 867 30.11 16.44 -29.77
CA GLU A 867 29.43 16.16 -31.03
C GLU A 867 27.94 16.54 -30.98
N GLN A 868 27.49 17.30 -31.98
CA GLN A 868 26.13 17.87 -32.03
C GLN A 868 25.04 16.79 -32.02
N ILE A 869 25.29 15.65 -32.68
CA ILE A 869 24.34 14.53 -32.74
C ILE A 869 24.13 13.93 -31.35
N ALA A 870 25.22 13.64 -30.62
CA ALA A 870 25.14 13.08 -29.27
C ALA A 870 24.48 14.07 -28.29
N SER A 871 24.85 15.35 -28.37
CA SER A 871 24.22 16.41 -27.55
C SER A 871 22.72 16.56 -27.83
N PHE A 872 22.31 16.51 -29.10
CA PHE A 872 20.89 16.55 -29.48
C PHE A 872 20.12 15.33 -28.98
N LEU A 873 20.69 14.12 -29.08
CA LEU A 873 20.07 12.90 -28.57
C LEU A 873 19.91 12.95 -27.05
N LEU A 874 20.94 13.40 -26.33
CA LEU A 874 20.91 13.58 -24.87
C LEU A 874 19.81 14.56 -24.45
N LYS A 875 19.78 15.75 -25.08
CA LYS A 875 18.77 16.78 -24.78
C LYS A 875 17.36 16.29 -25.10
N SER A 876 17.15 15.62 -26.24
CA SER A 876 15.83 15.14 -26.65
C SER A 876 15.35 14.02 -25.73
N LEU A 877 16.24 13.11 -25.32
CA LEU A 877 15.92 12.05 -24.37
C LEU A 877 15.58 12.62 -22.98
N ARG A 878 16.34 13.63 -22.54
CA ARG A 878 16.07 14.37 -21.29
C ARG A 878 14.66 14.93 -21.25
N GLU A 879 14.25 15.67 -22.28
CA GLU A 879 12.90 16.29 -22.30
C GLU A 879 11.79 15.23 -22.33
N HIS A 880 12.00 14.09 -23.00
CA HIS A 880 11.02 13.00 -23.03
C HIS A 880 10.92 12.24 -21.70
N VAL A 881 12.05 11.96 -21.04
CA VAL A 881 12.05 11.36 -19.71
C VAL A 881 11.39 12.30 -18.71
N PHE A 882 11.69 13.60 -18.78
CA PHE A 882 11.01 14.62 -17.98
C PHE A 882 9.50 14.65 -18.22
N ALA A 883 9.04 14.66 -19.49
CA ALA A 883 7.61 14.62 -19.81
C ALA A 883 6.91 13.37 -19.26
N ARG A 884 7.60 12.22 -19.22
CA ARG A 884 7.06 10.99 -18.63
C ARG A 884 6.99 11.02 -17.12
N LEU A 885 8.01 11.57 -16.44
CA LEU A 885 8.05 11.65 -14.98
C LEU A 885 7.12 12.74 -14.43
N SER A 886 6.95 13.85 -15.16
CA SER A 886 6.07 14.96 -14.76
C SER A 886 4.58 14.69 -15.02
N ALA A 887 4.23 13.68 -15.83
CA ALA A 887 2.85 13.32 -16.12
C ALA A 887 2.08 12.94 -14.83
N THR A 888 1.08 13.76 -14.50
CA THR A 888 0.29 13.62 -13.26
C THR A 888 -0.89 12.67 -13.43
N GLY A 889 -1.47 12.59 -14.63
CA GLY A 889 -2.62 11.72 -14.94
C GLY A 889 -2.22 10.31 -15.42
N THR A 890 -3.00 9.29 -15.04
CA THR A 890 -2.82 7.91 -15.53
C THR A 890 -2.99 7.81 -17.05
N THR A 891 -3.95 8.56 -17.61
CA THR A 891 -4.19 8.63 -19.06
C THR A 891 -3.04 9.30 -19.81
N GLU A 892 -2.42 10.31 -19.20
CA GLU A 892 -1.26 11.01 -19.76
C GLU A 892 -0.02 10.12 -19.70
N ARG A 893 0.24 9.44 -18.59
CA ARG A 893 1.33 8.44 -18.48
C ARG A 893 1.18 7.35 -19.53
N VAL A 894 -0.03 6.78 -19.68
CA VAL A 894 -0.30 5.77 -20.72
C VAL A 894 -0.03 6.35 -22.10
N ARG A 895 -0.53 7.55 -22.42
CA ARG A 895 -0.28 8.20 -23.70
C ARG A 895 1.21 8.39 -23.99
N MET A 896 1.97 8.91 -23.04
CA MET A 896 3.41 9.13 -23.20
C MET A 896 4.18 7.80 -23.31
N THR A 897 3.75 6.75 -22.61
CA THR A 897 4.34 5.41 -22.75
C THR A 897 4.06 4.79 -24.12
N THR A 898 2.84 4.94 -24.64
CA THR A 898 2.47 4.42 -25.98
C THR A 898 3.15 5.20 -27.10
N GLY A 899 3.34 6.52 -26.93
CA GLY A 899 4.04 7.38 -27.89
C GLY A 899 5.58 7.30 -27.83
N ALA A 900 6.14 6.63 -26.81
CA ALA A 900 7.59 6.56 -26.63
C ALA A 900 8.31 5.89 -27.80
N ALA A 901 7.71 4.84 -28.38
CA ALA A 901 8.27 4.15 -29.54
C ALA A 901 8.35 5.07 -30.77
N GLU A 902 7.30 5.83 -31.04
CA GLU A 902 7.24 6.79 -32.15
C GLU A 902 8.23 7.94 -31.95
N PHE A 903 8.32 8.47 -30.73
CA PHE A 903 9.26 9.53 -30.38
C PHE A 903 10.72 9.10 -30.58
N LEU A 904 11.08 7.91 -30.06
CA LEU A 904 12.43 7.36 -30.21
C LEU A 904 12.76 7.04 -31.68
N ALA A 905 11.82 6.51 -32.45
CA ALA A 905 11.99 6.28 -33.88
C ALA A 905 12.25 7.59 -34.65
N ARG A 906 11.49 8.65 -34.36
CA ARG A 906 11.65 9.97 -34.99
C ARG A 906 13.02 10.59 -34.72
N ILE A 907 13.55 10.40 -33.51
CA ILE A 907 14.88 10.89 -33.11
C ILE A 907 16.01 10.02 -33.67
N GLY A 908 15.73 8.75 -33.99
CA GLY A 908 16.69 7.82 -34.57
C GLY A 908 17.28 6.83 -33.55
N MET A 909 16.57 6.56 -32.45
CA MET A 909 16.93 5.57 -31.42
C MET A 909 15.84 4.49 -31.19
N PRO A 910 15.22 3.91 -32.24
CA PRO A 910 14.12 2.95 -32.07
C PRO A 910 14.53 1.67 -31.32
N GLU A 911 15.81 1.33 -31.25
CA GLU A 911 16.32 0.12 -30.60
C GLU A 911 16.29 0.17 -29.07
N PHE A 912 16.28 1.37 -28.48
CA PHE A 912 16.52 1.56 -27.05
C PHE A 912 15.24 1.75 -26.22
N LEU A 913 14.07 1.40 -26.77
CA LEU A 913 12.79 1.57 -26.08
C LEU A 913 12.76 0.84 -24.72
N GLU A 914 13.25 -0.39 -24.67
CA GLU A 914 13.28 -1.17 -23.43
C GLU A 914 14.22 -0.57 -22.39
N GLU A 915 15.41 -0.15 -22.81
CA GLU A 915 16.40 0.49 -21.93
C GLU A 915 15.86 1.82 -21.38
N VAL A 916 15.24 2.65 -22.22
CA VAL A 916 14.60 3.90 -21.78
C VAL A 916 13.45 3.63 -20.81
N ASN A 917 12.68 2.57 -21.00
CA ASN A 917 11.64 2.18 -20.04
C ASN A 917 12.24 1.73 -18.69
N ARG A 918 13.34 0.97 -18.69
CA ARG A 918 14.06 0.61 -17.46
C ARG A 918 14.59 1.84 -16.74
N MET A 919 15.17 2.80 -17.46
CA MET A 919 15.65 4.06 -16.87
C MET A 919 14.50 4.89 -16.25
N VAL A 920 13.38 5.06 -16.97
CA VAL A 920 12.22 5.80 -16.45
C VAL A 920 11.63 5.12 -15.21
N THR A 921 11.47 3.79 -15.22
CA THR A 921 10.91 3.05 -14.08
C THR A 921 11.83 3.11 -12.86
N LEU A 922 13.15 3.09 -13.05
CA LEU A 922 14.11 3.25 -11.94
C LEU A 922 14.03 4.66 -11.35
N LEU A 923 14.00 5.71 -12.19
CA LEU A 923 13.85 7.09 -11.72
C LEU A 923 12.51 7.33 -11.03
N GLU A 924 11.42 6.71 -11.50
CA GLU A 924 10.11 6.78 -10.85
C GLU A 924 10.15 6.12 -9.46
N LYS A 925 10.83 4.97 -9.31
CA LYS A 925 11.00 4.32 -8.00
C LYS A 925 11.76 5.21 -7.01
N ILE A 926 12.91 5.75 -7.41
CA ILE A 926 13.71 6.67 -6.57
C ILE A 926 12.85 7.85 -6.15
N ARG A 927 12.21 8.52 -7.13
CA ARG A 927 11.31 9.64 -6.86
C ARG A 927 10.24 9.29 -5.84
N THR A 928 9.61 8.11 -5.94
CA THR A 928 8.54 7.73 -5.02
C THR A 928 9.04 7.43 -3.60
N VAL A 929 10.24 6.89 -3.46
CA VAL A 929 10.83 6.59 -2.13
C VAL A 929 11.29 7.90 -1.49
N ASP A 930 12.04 8.71 -2.23
CA ASP A 930 12.57 9.98 -1.76
C ASP A 930 11.47 10.99 -1.44
N LEU A 931 10.43 11.16 -2.28
CA LEU A 931 9.30 12.05 -1.93
C LEU A 931 8.51 11.57 -0.69
N LYS A 932 8.43 10.25 -0.45
CA LYS A 932 7.78 9.72 0.75
C LYS A 932 8.59 9.94 2.02
N ALA A 933 9.92 9.85 1.93
CA ALA A 933 10.81 10.08 3.06
C ALA A 933 11.05 11.58 3.29
N HIS A 934 11.31 12.35 2.24
CA HIS A 934 11.81 13.72 2.32
C HIS A 934 10.81 14.82 1.93
N GLY A 935 9.56 14.47 1.58
CA GLY A 935 8.52 15.42 1.15
C GLY A 935 8.36 16.65 2.06
N ARG A 936 8.42 16.46 3.39
CA ARG A 936 8.29 17.56 4.36
C ARG A 936 9.36 18.65 4.21
N TRP A 937 10.60 18.29 3.85
CA TRP A 937 11.68 19.26 3.67
C TRP A 937 11.58 19.93 2.30
N TYR A 938 11.10 19.23 1.27
CA TYR A 938 10.79 19.85 -0.01
C TYR A 938 9.67 20.88 0.08
N ASP A 939 8.62 20.59 0.85
CA ASP A 939 7.52 21.53 1.10
C ASP A 939 8.04 22.78 1.84
N GLN A 940 8.89 22.60 2.86
CA GLN A 940 9.54 23.72 3.57
C GLN A 940 10.42 24.58 2.65
N ILE A 941 11.16 23.96 1.74
CA ILE A 941 11.99 24.68 0.76
C ILE A 941 11.10 25.41 -0.26
N ALA A 942 10.03 24.77 -0.73
CA ALA A 942 9.09 25.38 -1.66
C ALA A 942 8.39 26.61 -1.05
N ASP A 943 7.99 26.53 0.23
CA ASP A 943 7.40 27.65 0.97
C ASP A 943 8.43 28.77 1.21
N GLY A 944 9.68 28.43 1.51
CA GLY A 944 10.76 29.38 1.74
C GLY A 944 11.26 30.10 0.49
N VAL A 945 11.15 29.48 -0.69
CA VAL A 945 11.49 30.07 -2.00
C VAL A 945 10.34 30.96 -2.54
N GLY A 946 9.13 30.80 -1.99
CA GLY A 946 7.95 31.63 -2.31
C GLY A 946 7.79 32.91 -1.49
N ALA A 947 8.63 33.12 -0.47
CA ALA A 947 8.73 34.33 0.34
C ALA A 947 9.87 35.23 -0.16
#